data_AF-W4V4E0-F1
#
_entry.id   AF-W4V4E0-F1
#
_cell.length_a   1.000
_cell.length_b   1.000
_cell.length_c   1.000
_cell.angle_alpha   90.00
_cell.angle_beta   90.00
_cell.angle_gamma   90.00
#
_symmetry.space_group_name_H-M   'P 1'
#
loop_
_entity.id
_entity.type
_entity.pdbx_description
1 polymer ?
#
loop_
_entity_poly.entity_id
_entity_poly.type
_entity_poly.pdbx_seq_one_letter_code
_entity_poly.pdbx_strand_id
1 'polypeptide(L)'
;MGDPIEIEALKQAWKSQKKGYCAIGSVKANIGHLDAAAGVTGCIKAIQVLNKRVIPPMINFKGINPRIDIENSPFYINTSAKTLSAEIARAAVSSFGIGGTNAHVILEEAPKVQKSDEASEVNILLFSARSENALINTSRDVLDYIVGHRELNMSDVAWTLQVGRGNFEYRKAIVVKGKNLDNSEALQTFINDKGTKVPDGQKTVLLMLADSSNLAKPFANSIYKFKGTCGISKKFEDYVQVVLGELTKTERMNLEKQLADDGQMSGFENDITVFIMNYSLCMTLKDIGVLPDVIYGERIGKLSGLVVAGSISLGDAVQIIRTGIDKDIYPSNYPDYQWRDANVPVIDSIDAELKKELNSSIVINAGCNDKVIEELGTDAQAIIPVTDKGQMDVQELYQVLGMLWCNGCKVDWYAVHKGKRRARIPLPGYVFDKIEFDSDVVLSDIFNRSNDEDVKKVNTDKPITSFEDIRDELMKIWNEVLGTQTVGESDDFFELGGDSLNAALFASLVKKKLEINIPVSEIFNNSRFGDLVNWLYQNKPEQMANKEENQIRILEKQPYYETSSAQKRMYAVSQLIGDALSYNLASVYLIEGKLDRPKLEETFNTLVMRHESFRTYFGLVDGQVVQYIADEVPSVVEFANVDEKEVFEEINRSIKPFDLSKAPLMRVKFISVSDVKHYAVIDMHHIISDQSSIDILLQEFTMIYKGEKLPKNEVRYIDFAAWQNQLFKKGLIEKQIDYWMKELSGEIPVLDMYTDFQAPQGITHKGKILHFSVDKDNSLKINQFAKELRITPYMLMMASLKLLLYKYSGQKDLIIGTLSPEGTICH
;
A
#
# COMPACT_ATOMS: atom_id res chain seq x y z
N MET A 1 -27.75 -13.43 -18.13
CA MET A 1 -26.28 -13.30 -18.22
C MET A 1 -25.99 -12.06 -19.04
N GLY A 2 -25.15 -11.17 -18.52
CA GLY A 2 -24.78 -9.90 -19.15
C GLY A 2 -25.70 -8.76 -18.72
N ASP A 3 -25.13 -7.79 -18.01
CA ASP A 3 -25.64 -6.43 -18.07
C ASP A 3 -25.32 -5.90 -19.49
N PRO A 4 -26.31 -5.39 -20.26
CA PRO A 4 -26.05 -4.74 -21.53
C PRO A 4 -24.95 -3.66 -21.45
N ILE A 5 -24.83 -2.97 -20.31
CA ILE A 5 -23.80 -1.97 -20.08
C ILE A 5 -22.40 -2.61 -20.09
N GLU A 6 -22.22 -3.75 -19.41
CA GLU A 6 -20.92 -4.46 -19.36
C GLU A 6 -20.50 -4.94 -20.75
N ILE A 7 -21.44 -5.48 -21.55
CA ILE A 7 -21.13 -5.97 -22.89
C ILE A 7 -20.82 -4.83 -23.87
N GLU A 8 -21.53 -3.71 -23.79
CA GLU A 8 -21.23 -2.53 -24.61
C GLU A 8 -19.91 -1.87 -24.21
N ALA A 9 -19.60 -1.79 -22.91
CA ALA A 9 -18.29 -1.34 -22.44
C ALA A 9 -17.16 -2.25 -22.97
N LEU A 10 -17.35 -3.57 -22.96
CA LEU A 10 -16.39 -4.53 -23.53
C LEU A 10 -16.23 -4.38 -25.05
N LYS A 11 -17.31 -4.13 -25.79
CA LYS A 11 -17.24 -3.85 -27.25
C LYS A 11 -16.45 -2.58 -27.53
N GLN A 12 -16.71 -1.52 -26.77
CA GLN A 12 -15.99 -0.24 -26.88
C GLN A 12 -14.52 -0.36 -26.50
N ALA A 13 -14.18 -1.21 -25.54
CA ALA A 13 -12.79 -1.47 -25.16
C ALA A 13 -12.03 -2.29 -26.23
N TRP A 14 -12.67 -3.30 -26.83
CA TRP A 14 -12.03 -4.16 -27.83
C TRP A 14 -11.80 -3.47 -29.18
N LYS A 15 -12.69 -2.53 -29.58
CA LYS A 15 -12.66 -1.80 -30.88
C LYS A 15 -12.27 -2.67 -32.08
N SER A 16 -12.75 -3.92 -32.12
CA SER A 16 -12.33 -4.92 -33.11
C SER A 16 -13.44 -5.17 -34.14
N GLN A 17 -13.05 -5.26 -35.41
CA GLN A 17 -13.94 -5.66 -36.52
C GLN A 17 -14.14 -7.19 -36.59
N LYS A 18 -13.34 -7.98 -35.86
CA LYS A 18 -13.47 -9.44 -35.83
C LYS A 18 -14.64 -9.85 -34.94
N LYS A 19 -15.49 -10.75 -35.42
CA LYS A 19 -16.70 -11.24 -34.73
C LYS A 19 -16.52 -12.66 -34.20
N GLY A 20 -17.17 -12.98 -33.09
CA GLY A 20 -17.38 -14.36 -32.59
C GLY A 20 -16.13 -15.19 -32.29
N TYR A 21 -14.99 -14.57 -31.95
CA TYR A 21 -13.73 -15.29 -31.71
C TYR A 21 -13.32 -15.35 -30.23
N CYS A 22 -13.89 -14.50 -29.37
CA CYS A 22 -13.57 -14.42 -27.96
C CYS A 22 -14.67 -15.08 -27.11
N ALA A 23 -14.33 -16.11 -26.33
CA ALA A 23 -15.31 -16.74 -25.45
C ALA A 23 -15.65 -15.81 -24.29
N ILE A 24 -16.94 -15.53 -24.08
CA ILE A 24 -17.41 -14.90 -22.85
C ILE A 24 -18.00 -15.97 -21.94
N GLY A 25 -17.64 -15.91 -20.67
CA GLY A 25 -18.08 -16.90 -19.70
C GLY A 25 -18.14 -16.34 -18.28
N SER A 26 -19.04 -16.91 -17.49
CA SER A 26 -19.15 -16.62 -16.05
C SER A 26 -19.02 -17.90 -15.25
N VAL A 27 -18.54 -17.79 -14.01
CA VAL A 27 -18.61 -18.90 -13.04
C VAL A 27 -20.02 -19.01 -12.47
N LYS A 28 -20.77 -17.89 -12.40
CA LYS A 28 -22.12 -17.82 -11.83
C LYS A 28 -23.10 -18.76 -12.53
N ALA A 29 -22.92 -18.97 -13.83
CA ALA A 29 -23.74 -19.89 -14.62
C ALA A 29 -23.54 -21.38 -14.26
N ASN A 30 -22.52 -21.72 -13.47
CA ASN A 30 -22.24 -23.10 -13.08
C ASN A 30 -22.55 -23.35 -11.60
N ILE A 31 -22.20 -22.40 -10.72
CA ILE A 31 -22.25 -22.61 -9.26
C ILE A 31 -23.01 -21.54 -8.47
N GLY A 32 -23.68 -20.59 -9.14
CA GLY A 32 -24.49 -19.56 -8.47
C GLY A 32 -23.75 -18.25 -8.17
N HIS A 33 -24.42 -17.30 -7.50
CA HIS A 33 -23.84 -16.00 -7.16
C HIS A 33 -22.82 -16.16 -6.02
N LEU A 34 -21.63 -15.57 -6.18
CA LEU A 34 -20.48 -15.78 -5.27
C LEU A 34 -20.11 -14.51 -4.49
N ASP A 35 -20.91 -13.44 -4.61
CA ASP A 35 -20.73 -12.14 -3.98
C ASP A 35 -19.27 -11.67 -3.99
N ALA A 36 -18.66 -11.46 -2.82
CA ALA A 36 -17.29 -10.99 -2.66
C ALA A 36 -16.24 -11.91 -3.32
N ALA A 37 -16.53 -13.20 -3.49
CA ALA A 37 -15.63 -14.16 -4.10
C ALA A 37 -15.74 -14.22 -5.64
N ALA A 38 -16.66 -13.47 -6.26
CA ALA A 38 -16.89 -13.55 -7.71
C ALA A 38 -15.64 -13.21 -8.54
N GLY A 39 -14.88 -12.17 -8.13
CA GLY A 39 -13.67 -11.74 -8.81
C GLY A 39 -12.55 -12.77 -8.73
N VAL A 40 -12.22 -13.23 -7.52
CA VAL A 40 -11.18 -14.25 -7.31
C VAL A 40 -11.54 -15.57 -7.96
N THR A 41 -12.80 -15.99 -7.93
CA THR A 41 -13.25 -17.23 -8.58
C THR A 41 -13.21 -17.10 -10.10
N GLY A 42 -13.54 -15.93 -10.65
CA GLY A 42 -13.34 -15.60 -12.06
C GLY A 42 -11.88 -15.69 -12.48
N CYS A 43 -10.97 -15.17 -11.65
CA CYS A 43 -9.52 -15.27 -11.83
C CYS A 43 -9.03 -16.72 -11.82
N ILE A 44 -9.44 -17.51 -10.81
CA ILE A 44 -9.12 -18.94 -10.72
C ILE A 44 -9.60 -19.69 -11.96
N LYS A 45 -10.83 -19.45 -12.41
CA LYS A 45 -11.36 -20.04 -13.66
C LYS A 45 -10.48 -19.69 -14.85
N ALA A 46 -10.11 -18.42 -15.02
CA ALA A 46 -9.28 -17.98 -16.13
C ALA A 46 -7.89 -18.65 -16.10
N ILE A 47 -7.25 -18.74 -14.93
CA ILE A 47 -5.99 -19.46 -14.73
C ILE A 47 -6.14 -20.94 -15.12
N GLN A 48 -7.21 -21.61 -14.67
CA GLN A 48 -7.45 -23.01 -15.01
C GLN A 48 -7.73 -23.21 -16.51
N VAL A 49 -8.42 -22.28 -17.17
CA VAL A 49 -8.65 -22.31 -18.62
C VAL A 49 -7.32 -22.21 -19.38
N LEU A 50 -6.43 -21.30 -18.98
CA LEU A 50 -5.10 -21.17 -19.58
C LEU A 50 -4.25 -22.42 -19.35
N ASN A 51 -4.20 -22.92 -18.11
CA ASN A 51 -3.42 -24.09 -17.73
C ASN A 51 -3.88 -25.39 -18.42
N LYS A 52 -5.21 -25.62 -18.45
CA LYS A 52 -5.79 -26.84 -19.04
C LYS A 52 -6.06 -26.71 -20.54
N ARG A 53 -5.94 -25.49 -21.11
CA ARG A 53 -6.33 -25.12 -22.48
C ARG A 53 -7.75 -25.55 -22.85
N VAL A 54 -8.68 -25.54 -21.90
CA VAL A 54 -10.09 -25.90 -22.10
C VAL A 54 -11.00 -24.85 -21.48
N ILE A 55 -11.89 -24.28 -22.30
CA ILE A 55 -12.95 -23.37 -21.86
C ILE A 55 -14.14 -24.24 -21.40
N PRO A 56 -14.53 -24.17 -20.11
CA PRO A 56 -15.64 -24.98 -19.61
C PRO A 56 -16.99 -24.45 -20.13
N PRO A 57 -18.01 -25.32 -20.26
CA PRO A 57 -19.35 -24.91 -20.63
C PRO A 57 -20.04 -24.13 -19.51
N MET A 58 -20.93 -23.21 -19.86
CA MET A 58 -21.88 -22.62 -18.94
C MET A 58 -23.13 -23.49 -18.81
N ILE A 59 -23.08 -24.48 -17.90
CA ILE A 59 -24.05 -25.58 -17.82
C ILE A 59 -25.50 -25.13 -17.57
N ASN A 60 -25.73 -24.02 -16.88
CA ASN A 60 -27.09 -23.52 -16.61
C ASN A 60 -27.48 -22.33 -17.49
N PHE A 61 -26.78 -22.10 -18.61
CA PHE A 61 -27.13 -21.04 -19.55
C PHE A 61 -28.39 -21.41 -20.36
N LYS A 62 -29.48 -20.65 -20.18
CA LYS A 62 -30.77 -20.88 -20.84
C LYS A 62 -31.11 -19.89 -21.98
N GLY A 63 -30.42 -18.76 -22.05
CA GLY A 63 -30.70 -17.71 -23.03
C GLY A 63 -29.98 -16.39 -22.71
N ILE A 64 -29.90 -15.51 -23.71
CA ILE A 64 -29.27 -14.18 -23.61
C ILE A 64 -30.36 -13.10 -23.47
N ASN A 65 -30.02 -11.98 -22.81
CA ASN A 65 -30.91 -10.81 -22.78
C ASN A 65 -31.08 -10.27 -24.21
N PRO A 66 -32.31 -10.09 -24.72
CA PRO A 66 -32.56 -9.59 -26.08
C PRO A 66 -31.94 -8.21 -26.39
N ARG A 67 -31.64 -7.41 -25.34
CA ARG A 67 -30.98 -6.10 -25.49
C ARG A 67 -29.47 -6.21 -25.78
N ILE A 68 -28.89 -7.41 -25.77
CA ILE A 68 -27.46 -7.63 -26.01
C ILE A 68 -27.29 -8.15 -27.44
N ASP A 69 -26.72 -7.33 -28.32
CA ASP A 69 -26.30 -7.77 -29.65
C ASP A 69 -24.96 -8.52 -29.56
N ILE A 70 -25.02 -9.83 -29.29
CA ILE A 70 -23.83 -10.68 -29.25
C ILE A 70 -23.34 -11.08 -30.65
N GLU A 71 -24.25 -11.19 -31.62
CA GLU A 71 -23.97 -11.67 -32.99
C GLU A 71 -23.04 -10.71 -33.75
N ASN A 72 -23.18 -9.41 -33.53
CA ASN A 72 -22.29 -8.40 -34.11
C ASN A 72 -21.12 -8.02 -33.19
N SER A 73 -20.77 -8.86 -32.22
CA SER A 73 -19.68 -8.60 -31.28
C SER A 73 -18.46 -9.51 -31.49
N PRO A 74 -17.29 -9.16 -30.94
CA PRO A 74 -16.14 -10.08 -30.83
C PRO A 74 -16.43 -11.35 -30.03
N PHE A 75 -17.49 -11.36 -29.24
CA PHE A 75 -17.74 -12.34 -28.19
C PHE A 75 -18.70 -13.45 -28.62
N TYR A 76 -18.54 -14.64 -28.06
CA TYR A 76 -19.50 -15.74 -28.16
C TYR A 76 -19.72 -16.39 -26.79
N ILE A 77 -20.95 -16.87 -26.55
CA ILE A 77 -21.32 -17.59 -25.33
C ILE A 77 -20.87 -19.04 -25.44
N ASN A 78 -20.05 -19.51 -24.48
CA ASN A 78 -19.57 -20.89 -24.49
C ASN A 78 -20.52 -21.85 -23.75
N THR A 79 -21.27 -22.67 -24.50
CA THR A 79 -22.24 -23.64 -23.95
C THR A 79 -21.73 -25.10 -23.96
N SER A 80 -20.62 -25.39 -24.64
CA SER A 80 -19.95 -26.69 -24.66
C SER A 80 -18.48 -26.55 -24.27
N ALA A 81 -17.85 -27.61 -23.76
CA ALA A 81 -16.40 -27.59 -23.55
C ALA A 81 -15.67 -27.35 -24.88
N LYS A 82 -14.71 -26.43 -24.91
CA LYS A 82 -13.92 -26.11 -26.12
C LYS A 82 -12.43 -26.02 -25.79
N THR A 83 -11.60 -26.68 -26.58
CA THR A 83 -10.14 -26.60 -26.47
C THR A 83 -9.62 -25.32 -27.11
N LEU A 84 -8.69 -24.63 -26.46
CA LEU A 84 -8.01 -23.44 -27.00
C LEU A 84 -6.96 -23.86 -28.03
N SER A 85 -7.08 -23.36 -29.25
CA SER A 85 -6.19 -23.64 -30.38
C SER A 85 -5.16 -22.54 -30.68
N ALA A 86 -5.19 -21.42 -29.95
CA ALA A 86 -4.21 -20.35 -30.10
C ALA A 86 -2.79 -20.84 -29.79
N GLU A 87 -1.75 -20.20 -30.31
CA GLU A 87 -0.36 -20.49 -29.93
C GLU A 87 -0.09 -20.03 -28.49
N ILE A 88 -0.42 -18.76 -28.20
CA ILE A 88 -0.41 -18.16 -26.86
C ILE A 88 -1.86 -17.84 -26.48
N ALA A 89 -2.33 -18.40 -25.37
CA ALA A 89 -3.66 -18.10 -24.86
C ALA A 89 -3.64 -16.88 -23.92
N ARG A 90 -4.68 -16.04 -24.01
CA ARG A 90 -4.91 -14.93 -23.09
C ARG A 90 -6.34 -14.98 -22.56
N ALA A 91 -6.53 -14.52 -21.34
CA ALA A 91 -7.83 -14.37 -20.71
C ALA A 91 -7.93 -12.99 -20.05
N ALA A 92 -9.10 -12.37 -20.14
CA ALA A 92 -9.40 -11.15 -19.39
C ALA A 92 -10.43 -11.47 -18.32
N VAL A 93 -10.21 -10.95 -17.12
CA VAL A 93 -11.14 -11.05 -15.99
C VAL A 93 -11.52 -9.64 -15.61
N SER A 94 -12.81 -9.34 -15.68
CA SER A 94 -13.37 -8.08 -15.16
C SER A 94 -14.26 -8.43 -13.98
N SER A 95 -14.01 -7.77 -12.84
CA SER A 95 -14.77 -7.91 -11.62
C SER A 95 -15.21 -6.53 -11.15
N PHE A 96 -16.52 -6.31 -11.11
CA PHE A 96 -17.13 -5.09 -10.62
C PHE A 96 -17.56 -5.31 -9.18
N GLY A 97 -16.88 -4.66 -8.25
CA GLY A 97 -17.18 -4.74 -6.83
C GLY A 97 -18.39 -3.89 -6.48
N ILE A 98 -19.20 -4.37 -5.55
CA ILE A 98 -20.44 -3.73 -5.12
C ILE A 98 -20.18 -2.28 -4.65
N GLY A 99 -19.08 -2.01 -3.93
CA GLY A 99 -18.72 -0.64 -3.49
C GLY A 99 -17.96 0.22 -4.52
N GLY A 100 -18.04 -0.09 -5.82
CA GLY A 100 -17.41 0.71 -6.89
C GLY A 100 -15.93 0.43 -7.15
N THR A 101 -15.31 -0.46 -6.38
CA THR A 101 -13.95 -0.96 -6.65
C THR A 101 -14.01 -1.94 -7.82
N ASN A 102 -13.37 -1.56 -8.93
CA ASN A 102 -13.28 -2.40 -10.12
C ASN A 102 -11.89 -3.00 -10.23
N ALA A 103 -11.81 -4.29 -10.52
CA ALA A 103 -10.57 -4.99 -10.78
C ALA A 103 -10.62 -5.62 -12.16
N HIS A 104 -9.64 -5.27 -13.00
CA HIS A 104 -9.48 -5.83 -14.33
C HIS A 104 -8.09 -6.45 -14.44
N VAL A 105 -8.03 -7.72 -14.84
CA VAL A 105 -6.78 -8.46 -14.97
C VAL A 105 -6.74 -9.09 -16.35
N ILE A 106 -5.62 -8.90 -17.05
CA ILE A 106 -5.29 -9.65 -18.26
C ILE A 106 -4.25 -10.69 -17.88
N LEU A 107 -4.58 -11.95 -18.15
CA LEU A 107 -3.72 -13.10 -17.92
C LEU A 107 -3.23 -13.64 -19.26
N GLU A 108 -1.95 -13.95 -19.32
CA GLU A 108 -1.34 -14.69 -20.43
C GLU A 108 -0.90 -16.06 -19.94
N GLU A 109 -0.97 -17.05 -20.82
CA GLU A 109 -0.46 -18.39 -20.56
C GLU A 109 1.02 -18.35 -20.16
N ALA A 110 1.38 -19.10 -19.11
CA ALA A 110 2.76 -19.15 -18.65
C ALA A 110 3.70 -19.71 -19.75
N PRO A 111 4.92 -19.19 -19.90
CA PRO A 111 5.88 -19.73 -20.84
C PRO A 111 6.23 -21.18 -20.47
N LYS A 112 6.59 -21.99 -21.47
CA LYS A 112 7.06 -23.36 -21.23
C LYS A 112 8.30 -23.34 -20.34
N VAL A 113 8.18 -23.92 -19.14
CA VAL A 113 9.28 -24.01 -18.18
C VAL A 113 10.35 -24.93 -18.75
N GLN A 114 11.59 -24.42 -18.84
CA GLN A 114 12.73 -25.23 -19.25
C GLN A 114 13.02 -26.31 -18.20
N LYS A 115 13.49 -27.47 -18.64
CA LYS A 115 13.81 -28.59 -17.74
C LYS A 115 14.95 -28.19 -16.80
N SER A 116 14.75 -28.36 -15.49
CA SER A 116 15.78 -28.17 -14.47
C SER A 116 16.87 -29.24 -14.55
N ASP A 117 18.05 -28.94 -14.02
CA ASP A 117 19.10 -29.94 -13.87
C ASP A 117 18.72 -30.97 -12.79
N GLU A 118 19.31 -32.17 -12.84
CA GLU A 118 19.03 -33.22 -11.85
C GLU A 118 19.21 -32.74 -10.40
N ALA A 119 18.43 -33.36 -9.51
CA ALA A 119 18.49 -33.10 -8.07
C ALA A 119 19.88 -33.48 -7.52
N SER A 120 20.45 -32.58 -6.72
CA SER A 120 21.64 -32.86 -5.93
C SER A 120 21.34 -33.94 -4.88
N GLU A 121 22.35 -34.72 -4.49
CA GLU A 121 22.22 -35.74 -3.46
C GLU A 121 21.87 -35.15 -2.08
N VAL A 122 22.35 -33.96 -1.77
CA VAL A 122 22.09 -33.26 -0.51
C VAL A 122 21.39 -31.94 -0.80
N ASN A 123 20.30 -31.66 -0.08
CA ASN A 123 19.52 -30.44 -0.22
C ASN A 123 19.17 -29.88 1.17
N ILE A 124 18.99 -28.56 1.27
CA ILE A 124 18.52 -27.89 2.48
C ILE A 124 17.14 -27.30 2.26
N LEU A 125 16.19 -27.71 3.11
CA LEU A 125 14.82 -27.21 3.10
C LEU A 125 14.65 -26.20 4.23
N LEU A 126 14.13 -25.02 3.89
CA LEU A 126 13.96 -23.91 4.82
C LEU A 126 12.48 -23.66 5.08
N PHE A 127 12.13 -23.44 6.34
CA PHE A 127 10.77 -23.17 6.76
C PHE A 127 10.74 -21.92 7.64
N SER A 128 9.81 -21.02 7.37
CA SER A 128 9.56 -19.89 8.24
C SER A 128 8.06 -19.58 8.38
N ALA A 129 7.66 -18.99 9.50
CA ALA A 129 6.29 -18.52 9.73
C ALA A 129 6.23 -17.38 10.78
N ARG A 130 5.04 -16.79 10.95
CA ARG A 130 4.76 -15.69 11.91
C ARG A 130 4.54 -16.17 13.35
N SER A 131 4.38 -17.48 13.56
CA SER A 131 4.21 -18.09 14.89
C SER A 131 4.79 -19.50 14.91
N GLU A 132 5.02 -20.05 16.11
CA GLU A 132 5.46 -21.44 16.29
C GLU A 132 4.47 -22.44 15.68
N ASN A 133 3.17 -22.23 15.89
CA ASN A 133 2.11 -23.11 15.40
C ASN A 133 2.03 -23.08 13.86
N ALA A 134 2.08 -21.88 13.28
CA ALA A 134 2.10 -21.71 11.83
C ALA A 134 3.36 -22.35 11.21
N LEU A 135 4.51 -22.31 11.89
CA LEU A 135 5.75 -22.94 11.43
C LEU A 135 5.64 -24.46 11.40
N ILE A 136 5.12 -25.05 12.48
CA ILE A 136 4.86 -26.48 12.60
C ILE A 136 3.91 -26.93 11.48
N ASN A 137 2.76 -26.26 11.33
CA ASN A 137 1.75 -26.65 10.34
C ASN A 137 2.23 -26.45 8.90
N THR A 138 2.88 -25.33 8.58
CA THR A 138 3.44 -25.08 7.24
C THR A 138 4.52 -26.10 6.89
N SER A 139 5.41 -26.44 7.83
CA SER A 139 6.44 -27.46 7.60
C SER A 139 5.84 -28.85 7.41
N ARG A 140 4.80 -29.20 8.19
CA ARG A 140 4.06 -30.46 8.04
C ARG A 140 3.44 -30.58 6.65
N ASP A 141 2.62 -29.62 6.23
CA ASP A 141 1.91 -29.67 4.96
C ASP A 141 2.87 -29.83 3.77
N VAL A 142 3.98 -29.08 3.79
CA VAL A 142 4.99 -29.15 2.74
C VAL A 142 5.74 -30.48 2.77
N LEU A 143 6.17 -30.97 3.94
CA LEU A 143 6.93 -32.21 4.03
C LEU A 143 6.06 -33.44 3.70
N ASP A 144 4.80 -33.47 4.15
CA ASP A 144 3.83 -34.50 3.78
C ASP A 144 3.54 -34.49 2.28
N TYR A 145 3.43 -33.30 1.68
CA TYR A 145 3.31 -33.16 0.23
C TYR A 145 4.54 -33.72 -0.51
N ILE A 146 5.76 -33.42 -0.05
CA ILE A 146 6.99 -33.96 -0.63
C ILE A 146 7.05 -35.49 -0.52
N VAL A 147 6.69 -36.05 0.64
CA VAL A 147 6.64 -37.51 0.86
C VAL A 147 5.64 -38.18 -0.10
N GLY A 148 4.51 -37.53 -0.37
CA GLY A 148 3.46 -38.01 -1.28
C GLY A 148 3.78 -37.89 -2.78
N HIS A 149 4.75 -37.06 -3.17
CA HIS A 149 5.06 -36.73 -4.57
C HIS A 149 6.53 -37.03 -4.90
N ARG A 150 6.84 -38.31 -5.12
CA ARG A 150 8.22 -38.80 -5.39
C ARG A 150 8.78 -38.38 -6.75
N GLU A 151 7.95 -37.83 -7.61
CA GLU A 151 8.35 -37.29 -8.92
C GLU A 151 8.98 -35.90 -8.84
N LEU A 152 8.90 -35.22 -7.68
CA LEU A 152 9.44 -33.88 -7.51
C LEU A 152 10.97 -33.88 -7.55
N ASN A 153 11.55 -32.86 -8.19
CA ASN A 153 12.98 -32.60 -8.10
C ASN A 153 13.29 -31.94 -6.75
N MET A 154 13.95 -32.65 -5.84
CA MET A 154 14.25 -32.16 -4.48
C MET A 154 15.06 -30.85 -4.47
N SER A 155 15.92 -30.60 -5.46
CA SER A 155 16.63 -29.33 -5.56
C SER A 155 15.73 -28.17 -5.99
N ASP A 156 14.69 -28.44 -6.77
CA ASP A 156 13.66 -27.43 -7.11
C ASP A 156 12.72 -27.18 -5.92
N VAL A 157 12.45 -28.20 -5.09
CA VAL A 157 11.78 -28.04 -3.79
C VAL A 157 12.59 -27.09 -2.91
N ALA A 158 13.86 -27.41 -2.69
CA ALA A 158 14.77 -26.60 -1.89
C ALA A 158 14.87 -25.17 -2.43
N TRP A 159 15.04 -25.02 -3.74
CA TRP A 159 15.06 -23.72 -4.42
C TRP A 159 13.78 -22.92 -4.17
N THR A 160 12.60 -23.56 -4.29
CA THR A 160 11.31 -22.90 -4.05
C THR A 160 11.19 -22.42 -2.61
N LEU A 161 11.65 -23.20 -1.63
CA LEU A 161 11.64 -22.81 -0.22
C LEU A 161 12.65 -21.69 0.09
N GLN A 162 13.77 -21.65 -0.63
CA GLN A 162 14.86 -20.69 -0.41
C GLN A 162 14.64 -19.32 -1.04
N VAL A 163 14.12 -19.27 -2.27
CA VAL A 163 13.97 -18.00 -3.03
C VAL A 163 12.52 -17.67 -3.37
N GLY A 164 11.61 -18.63 -3.26
CA GLY A 164 10.21 -18.48 -3.69
C GLY A 164 9.24 -18.16 -2.56
N ARG A 165 9.71 -18.11 -1.31
CA ARG A 165 8.91 -17.97 -0.10
C ARG A 165 9.41 -16.80 0.75
N GLY A 166 8.51 -16.18 1.50
CA GLY A 166 8.85 -15.12 2.45
C GLY A 166 9.65 -15.66 3.64
N ASN A 167 10.52 -14.82 4.21
CA ASN A 167 11.34 -15.11 5.37
C ASN A 167 10.74 -14.46 6.61
N PHE A 168 10.07 -15.25 7.46
CA PHE A 168 9.47 -14.79 8.70
C PHE A 168 10.37 -15.04 9.93
N GLU A 169 9.92 -14.59 11.10
CA GLU A 169 10.70 -14.57 12.34
C GLU A 169 10.91 -15.95 12.97
N TYR A 170 9.93 -16.87 12.91
CA TYR A 170 10.12 -18.24 13.38
C TYR A 170 10.70 -19.07 12.24
N ARG A 171 11.87 -19.68 12.44
CA ARG A 171 12.63 -20.36 11.38
C ARG A 171 13.14 -21.73 11.82
N LYS A 172 13.12 -22.70 10.90
CA LYS A 172 13.84 -23.98 11.04
C LYS A 172 14.31 -24.48 9.68
N ALA A 173 15.39 -25.27 9.69
CA ALA A 173 15.99 -25.82 8.50
C ALA A 173 16.30 -27.31 8.69
N ILE A 174 16.12 -28.10 7.62
CA ILE A 174 16.48 -29.52 7.60
C ILE A 174 17.35 -29.80 6.37
N VAL A 175 18.42 -30.56 6.58
CA VAL A 175 19.24 -31.08 5.49
C VAL A 175 18.76 -32.50 5.18
N VAL A 176 18.41 -32.72 3.92
CA VAL A 176 17.89 -34.00 3.43
C VAL A 176 18.89 -34.62 2.46
N LYS A 177 19.07 -35.94 2.56
CA LYS A 177 19.95 -36.73 1.70
C LYS A 177 19.13 -37.69 0.85
N GLY A 178 19.50 -37.81 -0.42
CA GLY A 178 18.84 -38.65 -1.40
C GLY A 178 17.82 -37.90 -2.25
N LYS A 179 17.28 -38.62 -3.26
CA LYS A 179 16.31 -38.07 -4.21
C LYS A 179 14.89 -37.97 -3.63
N ASN A 180 14.59 -38.73 -2.59
CA ASN A 180 13.27 -38.82 -1.96
C ASN A 180 13.37 -38.60 -0.46
N LEU A 181 12.28 -38.12 0.14
CA LEU A 181 12.13 -37.99 1.58
C LEU A 181 11.16 -39.07 2.08
N ASP A 182 11.57 -39.83 3.09
CA ASP A 182 10.72 -40.84 3.72
C ASP A 182 10.18 -40.33 5.07
N ASN A 183 8.98 -40.79 5.42
CA ASN A 183 8.33 -40.44 6.68
C ASN A 183 8.99 -41.19 7.87
N SER A 184 10.06 -40.60 8.41
CA SER A 184 10.82 -41.15 9.54
C SER A 184 10.47 -40.47 10.87
N GLU A 185 10.82 -41.11 11.99
CA GLU A 185 10.70 -40.51 13.32
C GLU A 185 11.49 -39.20 13.43
N ALA A 186 12.69 -39.13 12.83
CA ALA A 186 13.48 -37.91 12.76
C ALA A 186 12.75 -36.78 12.02
N LEU A 187 12.03 -37.09 10.93
CA LEU A 187 11.23 -36.12 10.20
C LEU A 187 10.04 -35.61 11.03
N GLN A 188 9.38 -36.49 11.77
CA GLN A 188 8.28 -36.11 12.67
C GLN A 188 8.75 -35.25 13.84
N THR A 189 9.92 -35.57 14.41
CA THR A 189 10.58 -34.73 15.42
C THR A 189 10.89 -33.35 14.86
N PHE A 190 11.41 -33.26 13.64
CA PHE A 190 11.65 -31.98 12.96
C PHE A 190 10.34 -31.20 12.70
N ILE A 191 9.26 -31.86 12.28
CA ILE A 191 7.97 -31.20 12.04
C ILE A 191 7.45 -30.53 13.32
N ASN A 192 7.58 -31.20 14.47
CA ASN A 192 7.09 -30.69 15.74
C ASN A 192 8.08 -29.73 16.44
N ASP A 193 9.28 -29.56 15.89
CA ASP A 193 10.23 -28.55 16.35
C ASP A 193 9.64 -27.14 16.19
N LYS A 194 9.76 -26.33 17.25
CA LYS A 194 9.24 -24.95 17.33
C LYS A 194 10.10 -23.95 16.55
N GLY A 195 11.26 -24.37 16.07
CA GLY A 195 12.24 -23.52 15.41
C GLY A 195 12.85 -22.49 16.34
N THR A 196 13.61 -21.58 15.74
CA THR A 196 14.25 -20.46 16.41
C THR A 196 13.51 -19.19 16.03
N LYS A 197 13.15 -18.36 17.02
CA LYS A 197 12.66 -17.00 16.76
C LYS A 197 13.86 -16.08 16.49
N VAL A 198 13.87 -15.46 15.31
CA VAL A 198 14.80 -14.38 14.97
C VAL A 198 14.30 -13.10 15.67
N PRO A 199 15.07 -12.54 16.63
CA PRO A 199 14.76 -11.26 17.26
C PRO A 199 14.74 -10.10 16.27
N ASP A 200 14.06 -9.01 16.65
CA ASP A 200 14.01 -7.78 15.86
C ASP A 200 15.37 -7.06 15.83
N GLY A 201 15.78 -6.61 14.64
CA GLY A 201 17.03 -5.87 14.41
C GLY A 201 18.13 -6.67 13.68
N GLN A 202 19.13 -5.96 13.15
CA GLN A 202 20.30 -6.57 12.53
C GLN A 202 21.30 -6.95 13.63
N LYS A 203 21.73 -8.22 13.64
CA LYS A 203 22.67 -8.75 14.63
C LYS A 203 24.10 -8.59 14.15
N THR A 204 25.00 -8.32 15.09
CA THR A 204 26.45 -8.32 14.86
C THR A 204 26.92 -9.75 14.56
N VAL A 205 27.57 -9.97 13.43
CA VAL A 205 28.22 -11.24 13.07
C VAL A 205 29.70 -11.16 13.42
N LEU A 206 30.12 -11.93 14.43
CA LEU A 206 31.53 -12.09 14.80
C LEU A 206 32.10 -13.33 14.14
N LEU A 207 33.13 -13.18 13.31
CA LEU A 207 33.83 -14.29 12.68
C LEU A 207 35.16 -14.55 13.38
N MET A 208 35.34 -15.74 13.96
CA MET A 208 36.54 -16.13 14.69
C MET A 208 37.41 -17.05 13.83
N LEU A 209 38.64 -16.62 13.55
CA LEU A 209 39.57 -17.33 12.66
C LEU A 209 40.58 -18.17 13.43
N ALA A 210 40.94 -19.31 12.86
CA ALA A 210 41.91 -20.23 13.44
C ALA A 210 43.34 -19.66 13.41
N ASP A 211 44.12 -19.96 14.44
CA ASP A 211 45.56 -19.65 14.49
C ASP A 211 46.46 -20.91 14.47
N SER A 212 45.92 -22.09 14.83
CA SER A 212 46.69 -23.34 14.89
C SER A 212 46.17 -24.40 13.90
N SER A 213 47.09 -25.22 13.38
CA SER A 213 46.83 -26.19 12.29
C SER A 213 46.12 -27.47 12.70
N ASN A 214 45.88 -27.68 14.00
CA ASN A 214 45.25 -28.90 14.51
C ASN A 214 43.87 -29.18 13.87
N LEU A 215 43.20 -28.14 13.35
CA LEU A 215 41.91 -28.24 12.63
C LEU A 215 42.03 -27.94 11.12
N ALA A 216 43.14 -27.35 10.65
CA ALA A 216 43.29 -26.90 9.27
C ALA A 216 43.64 -28.03 8.29
N LYS A 217 44.51 -28.96 8.71
CA LYS A 217 44.93 -30.11 7.88
C LYS A 217 43.77 -31.07 7.57
N PRO A 218 42.92 -31.44 8.54
CA PRO A 218 41.77 -32.31 8.28
C PRO A 218 40.70 -31.64 7.38
N PHE A 219 40.52 -30.32 7.50
CA PHE A 219 39.66 -29.51 6.64
C PHE A 219 40.21 -29.42 5.19
N ALA A 220 41.51 -29.12 5.02
CA ALA A 220 42.22 -29.13 3.74
C ALA A 220 42.09 -30.48 3.00
N ASN A 221 42.21 -31.60 3.73
CA ASN A 221 42.03 -32.93 3.17
C ASN A 221 40.58 -33.24 2.78
N SER A 222 39.61 -32.62 3.45
CA SER A 222 38.20 -32.73 3.08
C SER A 222 37.93 -32.02 1.76
N ILE A 223 38.53 -30.85 1.53
CA ILE A 223 38.38 -30.02 0.31
C ILE A 223 38.76 -30.78 -0.96
N TYR A 224 39.84 -31.59 -0.95
CA TYR A 224 40.18 -32.43 -2.10
C TYR A 224 39.15 -33.53 -2.39
N LYS A 225 38.36 -33.96 -1.38
CA LYS A 225 37.24 -34.91 -1.56
C LYS A 225 35.95 -34.24 -2.04
N PHE A 226 35.82 -32.92 -1.91
CA PHE A 226 34.64 -32.13 -2.31
C PHE A 226 34.60 -31.72 -3.79
N LYS A 227 35.59 -32.11 -4.57
CA LYS A 227 35.84 -31.56 -5.90
C LYS A 227 34.60 -31.68 -6.80
N GLY A 228 34.01 -30.54 -7.14
CA GLY A 228 32.87 -30.43 -8.06
C GLY A 228 31.51 -30.93 -7.54
N THR A 229 31.35 -31.18 -6.23
CA THR A 229 30.10 -31.72 -5.67
C THR A 229 29.00 -30.68 -5.52
N CYS A 230 29.33 -29.41 -5.23
CA CYS A 230 28.34 -28.32 -5.15
C CYS A 230 28.94 -26.94 -5.51
N GLY A 231 28.09 -25.92 -5.68
CA GLY A 231 28.53 -24.58 -6.07
C GLY A 231 29.43 -23.89 -5.04
N ILE A 232 29.20 -24.14 -3.75
CA ILE A 232 29.99 -23.55 -2.66
C ILE A 232 31.40 -24.15 -2.61
N SER A 233 31.54 -25.47 -2.75
CA SER A 233 32.86 -26.11 -2.74
C SER A 233 33.74 -25.63 -3.89
N LYS A 234 33.14 -25.36 -5.06
CA LYS A 234 33.86 -24.77 -6.18
C LYS A 234 34.37 -23.36 -5.88
N LYS A 235 33.55 -22.49 -5.27
CA LYS A 235 33.99 -21.13 -4.88
C LYS A 235 35.14 -21.18 -3.88
N PHE A 236 35.03 -22.06 -2.90
CA PHE A 236 36.10 -22.27 -1.95
C PHE A 236 37.40 -22.73 -2.64
N GLU A 237 37.31 -23.69 -3.56
CA GLU A 237 38.45 -24.15 -4.37
C GLU A 237 39.05 -23.02 -5.21
N ASP A 238 38.22 -22.19 -5.84
CA ASP A 238 38.67 -21.02 -6.59
C ASP A 238 39.51 -20.09 -5.70
N TYR A 239 39.08 -19.84 -4.45
CA TYR A 239 39.84 -19.03 -3.49
C TYR A 239 41.10 -19.71 -2.97
N VAL A 240 41.11 -21.03 -2.80
CA VAL A 240 42.34 -21.78 -2.51
C VAL A 240 43.35 -21.59 -3.64
N GLN A 241 42.91 -21.69 -4.90
CA GLN A 241 43.79 -21.49 -6.05
C GLN A 241 44.33 -20.06 -6.15
N VAL A 242 43.56 -19.06 -5.72
CA VAL A 242 44.02 -17.67 -5.63
C VAL A 242 45.22 -17.56 -4.68
N VAL A 243 45.14 -18.13 -3.48
CA VAL A 243 46.27 -18.09 -2.52
C VAL A 243 47.44 -18.95 -2.98
N LEU A 244 47.18 -20.15 -3.53
CA LEU A 244 48.23 -20.97 -4.12
C LEU A 244 48.95 -20.24 -5.25
N GLY A 245 48.23 -19.38 -5.99
CA GLY A 245 48.76 -18.47 -7.02
C GLY A 245 49.99 -17.68 -6.58
N GLU A 246 50.04 -17.25 -5.32
CA GLU A 246 51.11 -16.46 -4.71
C GLU A 246 52.33 -17.29 -4.26
N LEU A 247 52.22 -18.62 -4.28
CA LEU A 247 53.29 -19.55 -3.90
C LEU A 247 54.15 -19.92 -5.10
N THR A 248 55.46 -20.05 -4.85
CA THR A 248 56.42 -20.59 -5.82
C THR A 248 56.15 -22.07 -6.08
N LYS A 249 56.64 -22.58 -7.22
CA LYS A 249 56.46 -23.99 -7.60
C LYS A 249 56.99 -24.96 -6.52
N THR A 250 58.12 -24.63 -5.89
CA THR A 250 58.73 -25.44 -4.83
C THR A 250 57.88 -25.44 -3.56
N GLU A 251 57.39 -24.26 -3.14
CA GLU A 251 56.50 -24.13 -1.97
C GLU A 251 55.22 -24.94 -2.14
N ARG A 252 54.60 -24.89 -3.35
CA ARG A 252 53.41 -25.70 -3.65
C ARG A 252 53.70 -27.20 -3.55
N MET A 253 54.80 -27.66 -4.15
CA MET A 253 55.18 -29.08 -4.09
C MET A 253 55.46 -29.55 -2.65
N ASN A 254 56.10 -28.72 -1.82
CA ASN A 254 56.34 -29.04 -0.42
C ASN A 254 55.04 -29.09 0.38
N LEU A 255 54.15 -28.12 0.16
CA LEU A 255 52.83 -28.07 0.79
C LEU A 255 51.99 -29.31 0.43
N GLU A 256 51.90 -29.66 -0.86
CA GLU A 256 51.19 -30.87 -1.32
C GLU A 256 51.75 -32.14 -0.69
N LYS A 257 53.08 -32.25 -0.59
CA LYS A 257 53.74 -33.40 0.06
C LYS A 257 53.39 -33.48 1.55
N GLN A 258 53.45 -32.37 2.28
CA GLN A 258 53.15 -32.35 3.71
C GLN A 258 51.66 -32.54 4.03
N LEU A 259 50.76 -32.15 3.13
CA LEU A 259 49.32 -32.45 3.23
C LEU A 259 49.04 -33.95 3.04
N ALA A 260 49.84 -34.64 2.22
CA ALA A 260 49.74 -36.08 1.97
C ALA A 260 50.36 -36.95 3.08
N ASP A 261 51.39 -36.46 3.77
CA ASP A 261 52.04 -37.17 4.88
C ASP A 261 51.30 -36.92 6.22
N ASP A 262 51.07 -37.92 7.08
CA ASP A 262 50.44 -37.76 8.42
C ASP A 262 51.33 -37.03 9.45
N GLY A 263 52.48 -36.48 9.04
CA GLY A 263 53.43 -35.77 9.90
C GLY A 263 52.96 -34.39 10.36
N GLN A 264 53.57 -33.87 11.44
CA GLN A 264 53.34 -32.50 11.91
C GLN A 264 53.93 -31.48 10.92
N MET A 265 53.12 -30.50 10.52
CA MET A 265 53.58 -29.33 9.77
C MET A 265 54.27 -28.36 10.74
N SER A 266 55.31 -27.67 10.29
CA SER A 266 56.01 -26.66 11.11
C SER A 266 56.51 -25.52 10.23
N GLY A 267 56.71 -24.35 10.83
CA GLY A 267 57.23 -23.18 10.12
C GLY A 267 56.26 -22.67 9.05
N PHE A 268 56.81 -22.36 7.88
CA PHE A 268 56.06 -21.73 6.78
C PHE A 268 54.86 -22.56 6.31
N GLU A 269 55.04 -23.87 6.10
CA GLU A 269 53.97 -24.74 5.58
C GLU A 269 52.77 -24.82 6.53
N ASN A 270 53.01 -24.74 7.84
CA ASN A 270 51.96 -24.67 8.84
C ASN A 270 51.14 -23.37 8.71
N ASP A 271 51.84 -22.24 8.75
CA ASP A 271 51.25 -20.92 8.79
C ASP A 271 50.50 -20.59 7.48
N ILE A 272 51.06 -20.99 6.33
CA ILE A 272 50.40 -20.81 5.03
C ILE A 272 49.15 -21.70 4.88
N THR A 273 49.13 -22.89 5.47
CA THR A 273 47.95 -23.79 5.41
C THR A 273 46.78 -23.19 6.18
N VAL A 274 47.02 -22.66 7.38
CA VAL A 274 45.99 -21.98 8.18
C VAL A 274 45.49 -20.72 7.46
N PHE A 275 46.41 -19.95 6.86
CA PHE A 275 46.05 -18.77 6.08
C PHE A 275 45.19 -19.08 4.84
N ILE A 276 45.57 -20.09 4.05
CA ILE A 276 44.78 -20.55 2.88
C ILE A 276 43.35 -20.90 3.31
N MET A 277 43.20 -21.63 4.42
CA MET A 277 41.90 -22.03 4.95
C MET A 277 41.07 -20.82 5.38
N ASN A 278 41.60 -19.97 6.25
CA ASN A 278 40.90 -18.80 6.78
C ASN A 278 40.46 -17.88 5.63
N TYR A 279 41.39 -17.54 4.72
CA TYR A 279 41.08 -16.70 3.57
C TYR A 279 39.98 -17.29 2.70
N SER A 280 40.12 -18.56 2.31
CA SER A 280 39.18 -19.21 1.38
C SER A 280 37.79 -19.36 2.01
N LEU A 281 37.71 -19.65 3.32
CA LEU A 281 36.45 -19.75 4.03
C LEU A 281 35.76 -18.39 4.13
N CYS A 282 36.48 -17.36 4.59
CA CYS A 282 35.96 -16.00 4.70
C CYS A 282 35.42 -15.49 3.37
N MET A 283 36.21 -15.64 2.31
CA MET A 283 35.82 -15.19 0.99
C MET A 283 34.62 -15.98 0.46
N THR A 284 34.55 -17.28 0.73
CA THR A 284 33.38 -18.11 0.37
C THR A 284 32.11 -17.69 1.09
N LEU A 285 32.18 -17.44 2.40
CA LEU A 285 31.06 -16.96 3.22
C LEU A 285 30.57 -15.59 2.73
N LYS A 286 31.51 -14.67 2.46
CA LYS A 286 31.23 -13.35 1.88
C LYS A 286 30.51 -13.46 0.54
N ASP A 287 30.94 -14.39 -0.31
CA ASP A 287 30.40 -14.65 -1.63
C ASP A 287 28.99 -15.23 -1.65
N ILE A 288 28.51 -15.76 -0.52
CA ILE A 288 27.15 -16.25 -0.33
C ILE A 288 26.36 -15.35 0.64
N GLY A 289 26.82 -14.11 0.84
CA GLY A 289 26.09 -13.07 1.57
C GLY A 289 26.24 -13.10 3.10
N VAL A 290 27.08 -13.99 3.65
CA VAL A 290 27.40 -14.03 5.08
C VAL A 290 28.59 -13.10 5.32
N LEU A 291 28.29 -11.88 5.77
CA LEU A 291 29.28 -10.83 6.00
C LEU A 291 29.59 -10.72 7.50
N PRO A 292 30.88 -10.66 7.90
CA PRO A 292 31.24 -10.35 9.27
C PRO A 292 31.13 -8.86 9.56
N ASP A 293 30.60 -8.51 10.73
CA ASP A 293 30.64 -7.14 11.28
C ASP A 293 31.90 -6.93 12.12
N VAL A 294 32.48 -8.01 12.66
CA VAL A 294 33.77 -8.02 13.37
C VAL A 294 34.50 -9.32 13.04
N ILE A 295 35.82 -9.26 12.88
CA ILE A 295 36.68 -10.43 12.71
C ILE A 295 37.62 -10.54 13.92
N TYR A 296 37.62 -11.69 14.58
CA TYR A 296 38.57 -12.03 15.63
C TYR A 296 39.60 -13.03 15.11
N GLY A 297 40.86 -12.82 15.45
CA GLY A 297 41.91 -13.81 15.27
C GLY A 297 43.22 -13.37 15.90
N GLU A 298 44.03 -14.35 16.30
CA GLU A 298 45.40 -14.13 16.76
C GLU A 298 46.38 -14.44 15.62
N ARG A 299 47.59 -13.86 15.65
CA ARG A 299 48.71 -14.17 14.73
C ARG A 299 48.26 -14.44 13.28
N ILE A 300 48.20 -15.69 12.79
CA ILE A 300 47.78 -15.99 11.41
C ILE A 300 46.30 -15.69 11.17
N GLY A 301 45.44 -15.97 12.15
CA GLY A 301 44.03 -15.58 12.14
C GLY A 301 43.87 -14.07 11.97
N LYS A 302 44.66 -13.27 12.70
CA LYS A 302 44.66 -11.79 12.57
C LYS A 302 45.07 -11.35 11.17
N LEU A 303 46.16 -11.89 10.63
CA LEU A 303 46.63 -11.57 9.28
C LEU A 303 45.58 -11.91 8.21
N SER A 304 44.95 -13.07 8.35
CA SER A 304 43.87 -13.52 7.47
C SER A 304 42.69 -12.55 7.49
N GLY A 305 42.29 -12.12 8.69
CA GLY A 305 41.24 -11.13 8.88
C GLY A 305 41.57 -9.77 8.24
N LEU A 306 42.81 -9.30 8.39
CA LEU A 306 43.28 -8.04 7.80
C LEU A 306 43.26 -8.08 6.27
N VAL A 307 43.61 -9.21 5.65
CA VAL A 307 43.50 -9.39 4.19
C VAL A 307 42.05 -9.37 3.74
N VAL A 308 41.18 -10.12 4.43
CA VAL A 308 39.74 -10.18 4.11
C VAL A 308 39.06 -8.82 4.28
N ALA A 309 39.46 -8.06 5.29
CA ALA A 309 38.99 -6.69 5.53
C ALA A 309 39.61 -5.66 4.56
N GLY A 310 40.60 -6.04 3.76
CA GLY A 310 41.24 -5.19 2.74
C GLY A 310 42.32 -4.25 3.28
N SER A 311 42.81 -4.50 4.50
CA SER A 311 43.86 -3.71 5.14
C SER A 311 45.25 -3.95 4.55
N ILE A 312 45.52 -5.17 4.09
CA ILE A 312 46.77 -5.56 3.43
C ILE A 312 46.48 -6.44 2.21
N SER A 313 47.34 -6.39 1.20
CA SER A 313 47.19 -7.20 0.00
C SER A 313 47.48 -8.69 0.27
N LEU A 314 46.89 -9.57 -0.54
CA LEU A 314 47.12 -11.02 -0.42
C LEU A 314 48.61 -11.38 -0.59
N GLY A 315 49.27 -10.81 -1.60
CA GLY A 315 50.68 -11.08 -1.88
C GLY A 315 51.61 -10.63 -0.75
N ASP A 316 51.35 -9.45 -0.18
CA ASP A 316 52.11 -8.92 0.96
C ASP A 316 51.93 -9.80 2.21
N ALA A 317 50.72 -10.26 2.49
CA ALA A 317 50.46 -11.18 3.59
C ALA A 317 51.20 -12.52 3.41
N VAL A 318 51.21 -13.09 2.20
CA VAL A 318 51.99 -14.30 1.91
C VAL A 318 53.50 -14.06 2.08
N GLN A 319 53.98 -12.87 1.73
CA GLN A 319 55.39 -12.50 1.95
C GLN A 319 55.73 -12.37 3.44
N ILE A 320 54.84 -11.80 4.26
CA ILE A 320 55.00 -11.75 5.72
C ILE A 320 55.12 -13.17 6.31
N ILE A 321 54.25 -14.09 5.87
CA ILE A 321 54.32 -15.50 6.28
C ILE A 321 55.65 -16.12 5.87
N ARG A 322 56.14 -15.83 4.66
CA ARG A 322 57.42 -16.32 4.13
C ARG A 322 58.63 -15.84 4.94
N THR A 323 58.60 -14.62 5.45
CA THR A 323 59.68 -14.06 6.27
C THR A 323 59.62 -14.45 7.75
N GLY A 324 58.55 -15.11 8.17
CA GLY A 324 58.27 -15.45 9.56
C GLY A 324 57.35 -14.43 10.21
N ILE A 325 56.23 -14.90 10.75
CA ILE A 325 55.19 -14.06 11.34
C ILE A 325 55.40 -13.89 12.86
N ASP A 326 55.34 -12.64 13.29
CA ASP A 326 55.42 -12.27 14.71
C ASP A 326 54.12 -12.63 15.43
N LYS A 327 54.18 -12.66 16.76
CA LYS A 327 53.00 -12.90 17.60
C LYS A 327 51.96 -11.78 17.43
N ASP A 328 52.43 -10.55 17.33
CA ASP A 328 51.60 -9.35 17.26
C ASP A 328 51.68 -8.71 15.87
N ILE A 329 50.54 -8.59 15.19
CA ILE A 329 50.49 -8.02 13.84
C ILE A 329 49.94 -6.61 13.91
N TYR A 330 50.85 -5.65 13.78
CA TYR A 330 50.57 -4.23 13.66
C TYR A 330 51.35 -3.64 12.49
N PRO A 331 50.81 -2.64 11.77
CA PRO A 331 51.51 -1.98 10.67
C PRO A 331 52.92 -1.49 11.03
N SER A 332 53.14 -1.08 12.28
CA SER A 332 54.45 -0.66 12.82
C SER A 332 55.52 -1.75 12.78
N ASN A 333 55.11 -3.02 12.89
CA ASN A 333 56.03 -4.17 12.88
C ASN A 333 56.44 -4.55 11.45
N TYR A 334 55.67 -4.08 10.45
CA TYR A 334 55.82 -4.41 9.03
C TYR A 334 55.78 -3.14 8.17
N PRO A 335 56.73 -2.20 8.37
CA PRO A 335 56.70 -0.88 7.73
C PRO A 335 56.95 -0.92 6.21
N ASP A 336 57.54 -2.01 5.70
CA ASP A 336 57.87 -2.18 4.29
C ASP A 336 56.64 -2.52 3.41
N TYR A 337 55.48 -2.74 4.03
CA TYR A 337 54.25 -3.15 3.34
C TYR A 337 53.20 -2.04 3.34
N GLN A 338 52.31 -2.05 2.34
CA GLN A 338 51.25 -1.05 2.23
C GLN A 338 50.01 -1.44 3.04
N TRP A 339 49.68 -0.62 4.02
CA TRP A 339 48.51 -0.79 4.88
C TRP A 339 47.40 0.19 4.53
N ARG A 340 46.15 -0.26 4.67
CA ARG A 340 44.93 0.53 4.51
C ARG A 340 44.01 0.31 5.70
N ASP A 341 43.04 1.20 5.87
CA ASP A 341 42.00 1.01 6.87
C ASP A 341 41.16 -0.23 6.53
N ALA A 342 40.95 -1.08 7.55
CA ALA A 342 40.16 -2.28 7.42
C ALA A 342 38.68 -1.90 7.26
N ASN A 343 38.00 -2.49 6.26
CA ASN A 343 36.57 -2.25 6.04
C ASN A 343 35.68 -2.87 7.13
N VAL A 344 36.24 -3.79 7.90
CA VAL A 344 35.61 -4.48 9.04
C VAL A 344 36.64 -4.48 10.17
N PRO A 345 36.28 -4.17 11.42
CA PRO A 345 37.17 -4.27 12.57
C PRO A 345 37.81 -5.67 12.68
N VAL A 346 39.13 -5.71 12.81
CA VAL A 346 39.90 -6.94 13.05
C VAL A 346 40.59 -6.84 14.41
N ILE A 347 40.21 -7.72 15.33
CA ILE A 347 40.63 -7.72 16.73
C ILE A 347 41.36 -9.01 17.10
N ASP A 348 42.21 -8.93 18.11
CA ASP A 348 43.00 -10.06 18.67
C ASP A 348 42.78 -10.24 20.18
N SER A 349 41.95 -9.40 20.80
CA SER A 349 41.55 -9.52 22.19
C SER A 349 40.08 -9.16 22.37
N ILE A 350 39.41 -9.83 23.31
CA ILE A 350 38.00 -9.61 23.63
C ILE A 350 37.92 -9.00 25.03
N ASP A 351 37.80 -7.68 25.11
CA ASP A 351 37.71 -6.95 26.37
C ASP A 351 36.30 -7.01 27.00
N ALA A 352 36.17 -6.52 28.23
CA ALA A 352 34.91 -6.56 28.98
C ALA A 352 33.81 -5.63 28.41
N GLU A 353 34.16 -4.65 27.57
CA GLU A 353 33.23 -3.73 26.93
C GLU A 353 32.63 -4.40 25.69
N LEU A 354 33.49 -4.99 24.85
CA LEU A 354 33.08 -5.80 23.70
C LEU A 354 32.23 -7.01 24.11
N LYS A 355 32.54 -7.69 25.23
CA LYS A 355 31.69 -8.79 25.74
C LYS A 355 30.24 -8.37 26.01
N LYS A 356 30.02 -7.15 26.51
CA LYS A 356 28.65 -6.63 26.75
C LYS A 356 27.90 -6.36 25.45
N GLU A 357 28.59 -5.92 24.40
CA GLU A 357 28.01 -5.68 23.08
C GLU A 357 27.70 -6.98 22.32
N LEU A 358 28.41 -8.07 22.63
CA LEU A 358 28.26 -9.38 21.99
C LEU A 358 27.01 -10.16 22.44
N ASN A 359 26.23 -9.63 23.40
CA ASN A 359 25.00 -10.25 23.92
C ASN A 359 23.90 -10.54 22.87
N SER A 360 24.01 -9.92 21.70
CA SER A 360 23.07 -10.05 20.58
C SER A 360 23.75 -10.51 19.28
N SER A 361 24.97 -11.03 19.39
CA SER A 361 25.79 -11.42 18.25
C SER A 361 25.60 -12.87 17.81
N ILE A 362 25.91 -13.13 16.53
CA ILE A 362 26.07 -14.47 15.97
C ILE A 362 27.57 -14.71 15.82
N VAL A 363 28.10 -15.69 16.54
CA VAL A 363 29.52 -16.05 16.48
C VAL A 363 29.70 -17.21 15.51
N ILE A 364 30.49 -17.00 14.47
CA ILE A 364 30.90 -18.02 13.50
C ILE A 364 32.30 -18.49 13.90
N ASN A 365 32.38 -19.69 14.47
CA ASN A 365 33.66 -20.27 14.86
C ASN A 365 34.28 -21.04 13.69
N ALA A 366 35.29 -20.46 13.06
CA ALA A 366 36.05 -21.08 11.98
C ALA A 366 37.33 -21.78 12.47
N GLY A 367 37.25 -22.47 13.61
CA GLY A 367 38.36 -23.29 14.14
C GLY A 367 39.25 -22.56 15.15
N CYS A 368 38.70 -21.55 15.85
CA CYS A 368 39.33 -20.97 17.02
C CYS A 368 39.28 -21.94 18.22
N ASN A 369 40.22 -21.81 19.15
CA ASN A 369 40.36 -22.69 20.32
C ASN A 369 39.15 -22.55 21.28
N ASP A 370 38.66 -23.68 21.79
CA ASP A 370 37.57 -23.78 22.78
C ASP A 370 37.76 -22.85 23.98
N LYS A 371 39.00 -22.61 24.44
CA LYS A 371 39.27 -21.66 25.54
C LYS A 371 38.77 -20.25 25.25
N VAL A 372 38.95 -19.76 24.02
CA VAL A 372 38.52 -18.41 23.62
C VAL A 372 36.99 -18.36 23.53
N ILE A 373 36.37 -19.46 23.13
CA ILE A 373 34.90 -19.62 23.07
C ILE A 373 34.31 -19.68 24.49
N GLU A 374 34.97 -20.38 25.40
CA GLU A 374 34.61 -20.40 26.83
C GLU A 374 34.75 -19.01 27.46
N GLU A 375 35.79 -18.25 27.10
CA GLU A 375 36.00 -16.88 27.57
C GLU A 375 34.95 -15.90 27.05
N LEU A 376 34.37 -16.14 25.87
CA LEU A 376 33.22 -15.41 25.32
C LEU A 376 31.91 -15.67 26.10
N GLY A 377 31.81 -16.81 26.79
CA GLY A 377 30.64 -17.15 27.61
C GLY A 377 29.33 -17.36 26.83
N THR A 378 28.22 -17.47 27.56
CA THR A 378 26.83 -17.59 27.02
C THR A 378 26.28 -16.29 26.44
N ASP A 379 27.12 -15.28 26.28
CA ASP A 379 26.71 -13.93 25.89
C ASP A 379 26.31 -13.91 24.41
N ALA A 380 26.97 -14.68 23.55
CA ALA A 380 26.53 -14.82 22.16
C ALA A 380 25.14 -15.47 22.06
N GLN A 381 24.28 -14.93 21.19
CA GLN A 381 22.97 -15.52 20.94
C GLN A 381 23.09 -16.92 20.32
N ALA A 382 24.09 -17.10 19.45
CA ALA A 382 24.41 -18.38 18.86
C ALA A 382 25.90 -18.46 18.56
N ILE A 383 26.50 -19.61 18.89
CA ILE A 383 27.85 -19.98 18.46
C ILE A 383 27.68 -21.09 17.44
N ILE A 384 28.09 -20.82 16.21
CA ILE A 384 27.92 -21.72 15.06
C ILE A 384 29.29 -22.27 14.68
N PRO A 385 29.57 -23.54 14.96
CA PRO A 385 30.84 -24.16 14.60
C PRO A 385 30.86 -24.47 13.11
N VAL A 386 31.94 -24.06 12.44
CA VAL A 386 32.21 -24.45 11.04
C VAL A 386 33.05 -25.75 11.01
N THR A 387 33.84 -26.05 12.05
CA THR A 387 34.84 -27.13 12.02
C THR A 387 35.03 -27.84 13.38
N ASP A 388 34.07 -28.66 13.83
CA ASP A 388 34.17 -29.35 15.14
C ASP A 388 34.76 -30.79 15.08
N LYS A 389 34.83 -31.44 13.90
CA LYS A 389 35.10 -32.90 13.83
C LYS A 389 36.19 -33.36 12.86
N GLY A 390 37.02 -32.44 12.37
CA GLY A 390 38.16 -32.78 11.51
C GLY A 390 37.81 -33.30 10.10
N GLN A 391 36.54 -33.44 9.73
CA GLN A 391 36.14 -33.48 8.33
C GLN A 391 34.88 -32.63 8.22
N MET A 392 34.79 -31.84 7.14
CA MET A 392 33.54 -31.17 6.77
C MET A 392 33.01 -31.91 5.53
N ASP A 393 31.73 -32.21 5.45
CA ASP A 393 31.07 -32.68 4.21
C ASP A 393 29.98 -31.70 3.70
N VAL A 394 29.33 -32.01 2.57
CA VAL A 394 28.33 -31.09 1.97
C VAL A 394 27.11 -30.94 2.87
N GLN A 395 26.80 -31.99 3.63
CA GLN A 395 25.69 -32.01 4.57
C GLN A 395 25.98 -31.11 5.76
N GLU A 396 27.17 -31.22 6.36
CA GLU A 396 27.61 -30.36 7.47
C GLU A 396 27.65 -28.89 7.04
N LEU A 397 28.11 -28.60 5.82
CA LEU A 397 28.07 -27.25 5.27
C LEU A 397 26.64 -26.70 5.17
N TYR A 398 25.70 -27.49 4.66
CA TYR A 398 24.30 -27.05 4.64
C TYR A 398 23.71 -26.95 6.05
N GLN A 399 24.12 -27.76 7.02
CA GLN A 399 23.69 -27.61 8.41
C GLN A 399 24.16 -26.27 8.98
N VAL A 400 25.42 -25.89 8.76
CA VAL A 400 25.96 -24.59 9.17
C VAL A 400 25.19 -23.43 8.53
N LEU A 401 24.90 -23.51 7.22
CA LEU A 401 24.10 -22.49 6.53
C LEU A 401 22.66 -22.41 7.05
N GLY A 402 22.05 -23.56 7.38
CA GLY A 402 20.75 -23.63 8.02
C GLY A 402 20.74 -22.96 9.38
N MET A 403 21.73 -23.24 10.22
CA MET A 403 21.91 -22.60 11.53
C MET A 403 22.09 -21.09 11.41
N LEU A 404 22.94 -20.64 10.47
CA LEU A 404 23.14 -19.22 10.19
C LEU A 404 21.83 -18.53 9.81
N TRP A 405 21.08 -19.13 8.87
CA TRP A 405 19.80 -18.57 8.42
C TRP A 405 18.72 -18.57 9.50
N CYS A 406 18.62 -19.64 10.30
CA CYS A 406 17.72 -19.75 11.45
C CYS A 406 18.03 -18.73 12.55
N ASN A 407 19.29 -18.33 12.68
CA ASN A 407 19.72 -17.30 13.61
C ASN A 407 19.68 -15.89 13.04
N GLY A 408 19.27 -15.70 11.79
CA GLY A 408 19.04 -14.37 11.19
C GLY A 408 20.11 -13.88 10.23
N CYS A 409 21.17 -14.65 9.96
CA CYS A 409 22.12 -14.31 8.91
C CYS A 409 21.44 -14.32 7.53
N LYS A 410 21.85 -13.38 6.67
CA LYS A 410 21.48 -13.39 5.26
C LYS A 410 22.32 -14.46 4.54
N VAL A 411 21.67 -15.27 3.72
CA VAL A 411 22.31 -16.24 2.84
C VAL A 411 21.78 -16.01 1.43
N ASP A 412 22.68 -15.75 0.48
CA ASP A 412 22.37 -15.60 -0.92
C ASP A 412 22.27 -16.98 -1.58
N TRP A 413 21.04 -17.51 -1.60
CA TRP A 413 20.76 -18.80 -2.22
C TRP A 413 20.97 -18.79 -3.75
N TYR A 414 20.90 -17.64 -4.43
CA TYR A 414 21.27 -17.55 -5.85
C TYR A 414 22.75 -17.81 -6.04
N ALA A 415 23.60 -17.25 -5.17
CA ALA A 415 25.03 -17.51 -5.19
C ALA A 415 25.37 -18.98 -4.85
N VAL A 416 24.63 -19.60 -3.92
CA VAL A 416 24.78 -21.02 -3.55
C VAL A 416 24.48 -21.95 -4.74
N HIS A 417 23.44 -21.65 -5.53
CA HIS A 417 23.02 -22.46 -6.69
C HIS A 417 23.58 -21.97 -8.03
N LYS A 418 24.55 -21.05 -8.01
CA LYS A 418 25.14 -20.46 -9.22
C LYS A 418 25.65 -21.56 -10.17
N GLY A 419 25.23 -21.48 -11.44
CA GLY A 419 25.59 -22.46 -12.47
C GLY A 419 24.69 -23.69 -12.55
N LYS A 420 23.66 -23.80 -11.71
CA LYS A 420 22.59 -24.79 -11.85
C LYS A 420 21.32 -24.14 -12.38
N ARG A 421 20.59 -24.84 -13.26
CA ARG A 421 19.23 -24.47 -13.65
C ARG A 421 18.24 -25.05 -12.65
N ARG A 422 17.52 -24.18 -11.96
CA ARG A 422 16.49 -24.50 -10.98
C ARG A 422 15.17 -23.87 -11.40
N ALA A 423 14.08 -24.58 -11.14
CA ALA A 423 12.73 -24.11 -11.41
C ALA A 423 11.97 -23.98 -10.10
N ARG A 424 11.08 -22.98 -10.01
CA ARG A 424 10.11 -22.93 -8.92
C ARG A 424 9.00 -23.92 -9.22
N ILE A 425 8.65 -24.73 -8.22
CA ILE A 425 7.59 -25.74 -8.32
C ILE A 425 6.45 -25.40 -7.33
N PRO A 426 5.21 -25.80 -7.62
CA PRO A 426 4.10 -25.61 -6.70
C PRO A 426 4.31 -26.44 -5.43
N LEU A 427 4.11 -25.81 -4.27
CA LEU A 427 4.16 -26.43 -2.95
C LEU A 427 3.00 -25.86 -2.11
N PRO A 428 2.53 -26.56 -1.05
CA PRO A 428 1.45 -26.07 -0.18
C PRO A 428 1.69 -24.67 0.40
N GLY A 429 0.63 -23.86 0.54
CA GLY A 429 0.72 -22.47 1.02
C GLY A 429 1.16 -22.34 2.48
N TYR A 430 1.17 -21.11 3.00
CA TYR A 430 1.36 -20.86 4.43
C TYR A 430 0.08 -21.19 5.21
N VAL A 431 0.26 -21.76 6.40
CA VAL A 431 -0.81 -21.92 7.39
C VAL A 431 -0.76 -20.75 8.35
N PHE A 432 -1.90 -20.14 8.66
CA PHE A 432 -2.03 -19.01 9.60
C PHE A 432 -2.87 -19.41 10.80
N ASP A 433 -2.54 -18.88 11.98
CA ASP A 433 -3.32 -19.12 13.19
C ASP A 433 -4.65 -18.37 13.18
N LYS A 434 -5.69 -18.99 13.74
CA LYS A 434 -7.01 -18.38 13.94
C LYS A 434 -6.99 -17.55 15.22
N ILE A 435 -7.51 -16.32 15.18
CA ILE A 435 -7.63 -15.44 16.35
C ILE A 435 -9.10 -15.07 16.55
N GLU A 436 -9.62 -15.21 17.79
CA GLU A 436 -11.00 -14.91 18.19
C GLU A 436 -11.03 -13.71 19.16
N PHE A 437 -12.09 -12.89 19.15
CA PHE A 437 -12.21 -11.67 19.98
C PHE A 437 -13.64 -11.46 20.51
N ASP A 438 -13.78 -11.05 21.78
CA ASP A 438 -15.04 -10.68 22.45
C ASP A 438 -15.30 -9.15 22.44
N SER A 439 -16.56 -8.75 22.60
CA SER A 439 -17.09 -7.41 22.33
C SER A 439 -17.52 -6.66 23.60
N ASP A 440 -16.88 -5.52 23.89
CA ASP A 440 -17.19 -4.65 25.03
C ASP A 440 -17.50 -3.21 24.57
N VAL A 441 -18.63 -2.60 24.99
CA VAL A 441 -18.81 -1.15 25.35
C VAL A 441 -20.29 -0.72 25.44
N VAL A 442 -20.58 0.11 26.45
CA VAL A 442 -21.86 0.77 26.80
C VAL A 442 -21.84 2.26 26.40
N LEU A 443 -23.00 2.79 25.97
CA LEU A 443 -23.19 3.95 25.07
C LEU A 443 -23.47 5.34 25.74
N SER A 444 -23.31 5.52 27.05
CA SER A 444 -23.90 6.68 27.75
C SER A 444 -23.11 8.01 27.68
N ASP A 445 -21.84 8.03 27.30
CA ASP A 445 -20.96 9.13 27.76
C ASP A 445 -20.64 10.22 26.71
N ILE A 446 -21.34 10.26 25.56
CA ILE A 446 -20.92 11.06 24.39
C ILE A 446 -21.62 12.43 24.26
N PHE A 447 -22.70 12.71 24.98
CA PHE A 447 -23.50 13.92 24.73
C PHE A 447 -23.26 15.04 25.76
N ASN A 448 -22.39 16.02 25.45
CA ASN A 448 -22.49 17.41 25.93
C ASN A 448 -21.43 18.34 25.30
N ARG A 449 -21.85 19.26 24.40
CA ARG A 449 -21.51 20.72 24.39
C ARG A 449 -21.94 21.41 23.08
N SER A 450 -22.41 22.65 23.21
CA SER A 450 -23.18 23.49 22.28
C SER A 450 -22.43 24.74 21.78
N ASN A 451 -22.98 25.36 20.71
CA ASN A 451 -22.52 26.49 19.85
C ASN A 451 -22.60 27.90 20.45
N ASP A 452 -21.97 28.90 19.79
CA ASP A 452 -22.63 30.19 19.46
C ASP A 452 -21.87 31.16 18.49
N GLU A 453 -22.69 31.91 17.71
CA GLU A 453 -22.61 33.31 17.19
C GLU A 453 -22.35 33.73 15.70
N ASP A 454 -23.17 34.72 15.27
CA ASP A 454 -23.60 35.26 13.95
C ASP A 454 -22.75 36.42 13.34
N VAL A 455 -22.78 36.64 12.00
CA VAL A 455 -22.41 37.94 11.35
C VAL A 455 -23.25 38.29 10.09
N LYS A 456 -23.61 39.58 9.95
CA LYS A 456 -24.44 40.23 8.89
C LYS A 456 -23.61 40.85 7.73
N LYS A 457 -24.20 40.97 6.51
CA LYS A 457 -23.62 41.57 5.28
C LYS A 457 -24.33 42.85 4.76
N VAL A 458 -23.58 43.72 4.05
CA VAL A 458 -24.06 44.90 3.27
C VAL A 458 -23.27 45.01 1.95
N ASN A 459 -23.91 45.44 0.84
CA ASN A 459 -23.39 45.49 -0.54
C ASN A 459 -23.65 46.86 -1.21
N THR A 460 -22.77 47.34 -2.14
CA THR A 460 -23.07 48.42 -3.12
C THR A 460 -22.08 48.45 -4.31
N ASP A 461 -22.61 48.59 -5.54
CA ASP A 461 -21.92 48.51 -6.86
C ASP A 461 -21.46 49.86 -7.44
N LYS A 462 -20.24 49.89 -8.04
CA LYS A 462 -19.71 50.93 -8.94
C LYS A 462 -18.78 50.27 -9.98
N PRO A 463 -18.74 50.67 -11.27
CA PRO A 463 -17.88 50.01 -12.26
C PRO A 463 -16.40 50.35 -12.07
N ILE A 464 -15.55 49.32 -12.09
CA ILE A 464 -14.13 49.38 -11.70
C ILE A 464 -13.23 49.24 -12.93
N THR A 465 -12.46 50.28 -13.26
CA THR A 465 -11.72 50.37 -14.56
C THR A 465 -10.24 50.72 -14.44
N SER A 466 -9.82 51.45 -13.41
CA SER A 466 -8.42 51.83 -13.16
C SER A 466 -7.71 50.91 -12.16
N PHE A 467 -6.38 51.00 -12.06
CA PHE A 467 -5.60 50.32 -11.01
C PHE A 467 -6.10 50.72 -9.62
N GLU A 468 -6.37 52.02 -9.42
CA GLU A 468 -6.96 52.58 -8.20
C GLU A 468 -8.37 52.03 -7.94
N ASP A 469 -9.20 51.85 -8.96
CA ASP A 469 -10.53 51.25 -8.78
C ASP A 469 -10.43 49.75 -8.37
N ILE A 470 -9.51 48.99 -8.97
CA ILE A 470 -9.26 47.59 -8.60
C ILE A 470 -8.76 47.53 -7.17
N ARG A 471 -7.80 48.38 -6.81
CA ARG A 471 -7.28 48.50 -5.45
C ARG A 471 -8.38 48.82 -4.45
N ASP A 472 -9.19 49.84 -4.71
CA ASP A 472 -10.22 50.31 -3.78
C ASP A 472 -11.35 49.28 -3.62
N GLU A 473 -11.76 48.59 -4.67
CA GLU A 473 -12.74 47.51 -4.55
C GLU A 473 -12.15 46.25 -3.91
N LEU A 474 -10.90 45.89 -4.25
CA LEU A 474 -10.22 44.78 -3.61
C LEU A 474 -10.08 45.03 -2.11
N MET A 475 -9.82 46.26 -1.69
CA MET A 475 -9.81 46.65 -0.27
C MET A 475 -11.17 46.41 0.40
N LYS A 476 -12.28 46.72 -0.26
CA LYS A 476 -13.63 46.40 0.26
C LYS A 476 -13.86 44.90 0.35
N ILE A 477 -13.46 44.14 -0.66
CA ILE A 477 -13.58 42.68 -0.68
C ILE A 477 -12.74 42.07 0.45
N TRP A 478 -11.51 42.54 0.62
CA TRP A 478 -10.60 42.11 1.68
C TRP A 478 -11.20 42.36 3.06
N ASN A 479 -11.77 43.54 3.27
CA ASN A 479 -12.46 43.88 4.52
C ASN A 479 -13.76 43.08 4.71
N GLU A 480 -14.51 42.78 3.64
CA GLU A 480 -15.71 41.92 3.71
C GLU A 480 -15.35 40.48 4.12
N VAL A 481 -14.19 39.98 3.69
CA VAL A 481 -13.74 38.61 3.95
C VAL A 481 -13.04 38.49 5.31
N LEU A 482 -12.18 39.44 5.69
CA LEU A 482 -11.34 39.34 6.88
C LEU A 482 -11.81 40.22 8.05
N GLY A 483 -12.78 41.11 7.85
CA GLY A 483 -13.32 41.98 8.90
C GLY A 483 -12.37 43.11 9.37
N THR A 484 -11.29 43.38 8.65
CA THR A 484 -10.31 44.44 9.00
C THR A 484 -10.76 45.82 8.49
N GLN A 485 -10.35 46.93 9.12
CA GLN A 485 -10.78 48.29 8.70
C GLN A 485 -9.77 49.05 7.82
N THR A 486 -8.47 48.74 7.92
CA THR A 486 -7.39 49.38 7.15
C THR A 486 -6.35 48.33 6.75
N VAL A 487 -6.09 48.19 5.44
CA VAL A 487 -5.13 47.24 4.85
C VAL A 487 -4.07 48.05 4.09
N GLY A 488 -2.80 47.82 4.38
CA GLY A 488 -1.65 48.40 3.66
C GLY A 488 -1.17 47.51 2.50
N GLU A 489 -0.40 48.09 1.57
CA GLU A 489 0.10 47.39 0.37
C GLU A 489 0.95 46.13 0.69
N SER A 490 1.61 46.11 1.84
CA SER A 490 2.45 44.99 2.30
C SER A 490 1.69 43.95 3.13
N ASP A 491 0.42 44.20 3.46
CA ASP A 491 -0.34 43.33 4.34
C ASP A 491 -0.70 42.03 3.63
N ASP A 492 -0.46 40.91 4.31
CA ASP A 492 -0.62 39.58 3.78
C ASP A 492 -2.00 38.98 4.16
N PHE A 493 -2.67 38.37 3.19
CA PHE A 493 -4.01 37.82 3.31
C PHE A 493 -4.13 36.78 4.44
N PHE A 494 -3.10 35.94 4.61
CA PHE A 494 -3.07 34.89 5.62
C PHE A 494 -2.57 35.43 6.96
N GLU A 495 -1.68 36.43 6.94
CA GLU A 495 -1.30 37.15 8.17
C GLU A 495 -2.48 37.91 8.77
N LEU A 496 -3.45 38.37 7.97
CA LEU A 496 -4.66 39.02 8.49
C LEU A 496 -5.77 38.05 8.91
N GLY A 497 -5.50 36.73 8.92
CA GLY A 497 -6.45 35.71 9.40
C GLY A 497 -7.25 35.02 8.29
N GLY A 498 -6.88 35.22 7.02
CA GLY A 498 -7.44 34.47 5.90
C GLY A 498 -7.03 33.00 5.95
N ASP A 499 -7.94 32.12 5.53
CA ASP A 499 -7.73 30.69 5.35
C ASP A 499 -8.19 30.24 3.95
N SER A 500 -8.23 28.94 3.67
CA SER A 500 -8.63 28.41 2.36
C SER A 500 -10.09 28.72 2.00
N LEU A 501 -10.99 28.80 2.99
CA LEU A 501 -12.40 29.12 2.76
C LEU A 501 -12.53 30.62 2.45
N ASN A 502 -11.82 31.45 3.19
CA ASN A 502 -11.73 32.88 2.96
C ASN A 502 -11.07 33.19 1.61
N ALA A 503 -10.05 32.44 1.18
CA ALA A 503 -9.44 32.59 -0.14
C ALA A 503 -10.40 32.20 -1.27
N ALA A 504 -11.18 31.13 -1.10
CA ALA A 504 -12.22 30.75 -2.06
C ALA A 504 -13.36 31.79 -2.13
N LEU A 505 -13.81 32.29 -0.97
CA LEU A 505 -14.80 33.36 -0.88
C LEU A 505 -14.27 34.66 -1.48
N PHE A 506 -13.00 35.00 -1.22
CA PHE A 506 -12.32 36.15 -1.78
C PHE A 506 -12.24 36.04 -3.30
N ALA A 507 -11.82 34.89 -3.85
CA ALA A 507 -11.81 34.63 -5.29
C ALA A 507 -13.19 34.82 -5.92
N SER A 508 -14.25 34.32 -5.28
CA SER A 508 -15.63 34.48 -5.74
C SER A 508 -16.10 35.95 -5.67
N LEU A 509 -15.77 36.69 -4.62
CA LEU A 509 -16.10 38.12 -4.51
C LEU A 509 -15.32 38.98 -5.50
N VAL A 510 -14.05 38.66 -5.76
CA VAL A 510 -13.25 39.28 -6.83
C VAL A 510 -13.90 39.01 -8.18
N LYS A 511 -14.26 37.76 -8.47
CA LYS A 511 -15.00 37.43 -9.71
C LYS A 511 -16.32 38.20 -9.80
N LYS A 512 -17.08 38.31 -8.71
CA LYS A 512 -18.37 38.99 -8.68
C LYS A 512 -18.27 40.50 -8.89
N LYS A 513 -17.36 41.17 -8.18
CA LYS A 513 -17.28 42.64 -8.15
C LYS A 513 -16.29 43.22 -9.16
N LEU A 514 -15.23 42.47 -9.47
CA LEU A 514 -14.16 42.89 -10.39
C LEU A 514 -14.22 42.18 -11.74
N GLU A 515 -15.05 41.14 -11.89
CA GLU A 515 -15.21 40.35 -13.12
C GLU A 515 -13.93 39.64 -13.60
N ILE A 516 -13.03 39.34 -12.67
CA ILE A 516 -11.74 38.66 -12.92
C ILE A 516 -11.73 37.33 -12.14
N ASN A 517 -11.43 36.22 -12.80
CA ASN A 517 -11.23 34.92 -12.18
C ASN A 517 -9.79 34.81 -11.66
N ILE A 518 -9.61 34.86 -10.35
CA ILE A 518 -8.31 34.56 -9.74
C ILE A 518 -8.30 33.09 -9.25
N PRO A 519 -7.40 32.23 -9.75
CA PRO A 519 -7.21 30.91 -9.17
C PRO A 519 -6.79 31.03 -7.71
N VAL A 520 -7.28 30.15 -6.83
CA VAL A 520 -6.91 30.17 -5.41
C VAL A 520 -5.39 30.05 -5.23
N SER A 521 -4.71 29.28 -6.08
CA SER A 521 -3.24 29.19 -6.09
C SER A 521 -2.55 30.54 -6.28
N GLU A 522 -3.13 31.45 -7.06
CA GLU A 522 -2.55 32.78 -7.28
C GLU A 522 -2.75 33.70 -6.08
N ILE A 523 -3.77 33.48 -5.25
CA ILE A 523 -3.91 34.16 -3.95
C ILE A 523 -2.79 33.72 -3.01
N PHE A 524 -2.39 32.44 -3.04
CA PHE A 524 -1.23 31.97 -2.28
C PHE A 524 0.09 32.51 -2.81
N ASN A 525 0.27 32.54 -4.14
CA ASN A 525 1.51 33.02 -4.77
C ASN A 525 1.71 34.54 -4.62
N ASN A 526 0.61 35.30 -4.54
CA ASN A 526 0.61 36.76 -4.47
C ASN A 526 -0.05 37.26 -3.17
N SER A 527 0.20 36.61 -2.03
CA SER A 527 -0.58 36.80 -0.79
C SER A 527 -0.64 38.23 -0.23
N ARG A 528 0.22 39.15 -0.65
CA ARG A 528 0.20 40.55 -0.23
C ARG A 528 -0.79 41.38 -1.03
N PHE A 529 -1.43 42.34 -0.37
CA PHE A 529 -2.44 43.20 -0.98
C PHE A 529 -1.96 43.83 -2.30
N GLY A 530 -0.79 44.48 -2.30
CA GLY A 530 -0.26 45.13 -3.50
C GLY A 530 0.10 44.17 -4.63
N ASP A 531 0.57 42.96 -4.29
CA ASP A 531 0.91 41.94 -5.28
C ASP A 531 -0.36 41.39 -5.95
N LEU A 532 -1.44 41.20 -5.19
CA LEU A 532 -2.76 40.83 -5.70
C LEU A 532 -3.37 41.90 -6.59
N VAL A 533 -3.29 43.19 -6.22
CA VAL A 533 -3.77 44.29 -7.05
C VAL A 533 -3.02 44.32 -8.39
N ASN A 534 -1.69 44.17 -8.35
CA ASN A 534 -0.85 44.11 -9.55
C ASN A 534 -1.21 42.93 -10.45
N TRP A 535 -1.37 41.74 -9.88
CA TRP A 535 -1.74 40.54 -10.62
C TRP A 535 -3.10 40.70 -11.31
N LEU A 536 -4.10 41.22 -10.58
CA LEU A 536 -5.45 41.45 -11.11
C LEU A 536 -5.43 42.49 -12.25
N TYR A 537 -4.67 43.57 -12.10
CA TYR A 537 -4.55 44.58 -13.13
C TYR A 537 -3.92 44.03 -14.43
N GLN A 538 -2.88 43.20 -14.31
CA GLN A 538 -2.17 42.63 -15.46
C GLN A 538 -2.98 41.55 -16.20
N ASN A 539 -3.77 40.75 -15.48
CA ASN A 539 -4.52 39.62 -16.04
C ASN A 539 -5.96 39.95 -16.47
N LYS A 540 -6.46 41.15 -16.15
CA LYS A 540 -7.80 41.62 -16.56
C LYS A 540 -8.05 41.57 -18.09
N PRO A 541 -7.14 42.01 -18.97
CA PRO A 541 -7.39 42.06 -20.42
C PRO A 541 -7.56 40.67 -21.06
N GLU A 542 -6.78 39.68 -20.61
CA GLU A 542 -6.80 38.31 -21.14
C GLU A 542 -8.04 37.54 -20.68
N GLN A 543 -8.51 37.78 -19.45
CA GLN A 543 -9.70 37.11 -18.93
C GLN A 543 -11.03 37.70 -19.39
N MET A 544 -11.08 39.01 -19.65
CA MET A 544 -12.25 39.63 -20.28
C MET A 544 -12.51 39.09 -21.70
N ALA A 545 -11.45 38.66 -22.43
CA ALA A 545 -11.59 38.03 -23.73
C ALA A 545 -12.16 36.60 -23.69
N ASN A 546 -11.94 35.85 -22.59
CA ASN A 546 -12.45 34.48 -22.39
C ASN A 546 -13.82 34.40 -21.68
N LYS A 547 -14.44 35.55 -21.38
CA LYS A 547 -15.62 35.67 -20.49
C LYS A 547 -16.92 35.14 -21.11
N GLU A 548 -17.10 35.23 -22.43
CA GLU A 548 -18.33 34.75 -23.11
C GLU A 548 -18.37 33.23 -23.31
N GLU A 549 -17.23 32.53 -23.31
CA GLU A 549 -17.17 31.10 -23.64
C GLU A 549 -17.41 30.14 -22.47
N ASN A 550 -17.34 30.63 -21.22
CA ASN A 550 -17.36 29.79 -20.00
C ASN A 550 -18.51 30.08 -19.02
N GLN A 551 -19.52 30.89 -19.39
CA GLN A 551 -20.71 31.12 -18.53
C GLN A 551 -21.71 29.95 -18.56
N ILE A 552 -22.33 29.66 -17.42
CA ILE A 552 -23.45 28.71 -17.33
C ILE A 552 -24.66 29.31 -18.03
N ARG A 553 -25.18 28.62 -19.04
CA ARG A 553 -26.37 29.04 -19.80
C ARG A 553 -27.60 28.37 -19.23
N ILE A 554 -28.67 29.14 -19.08
CA ILE A 554 -29.97 28.62 -18.63
C ILE A 554 -30.61 27.81 -19.76
N LEU A 555 -30.90 26.54 -19.50
CA LEU A 555 -31.51 25.63 -20.45
C LEU A 555 -33.01 25.86 -20.58
N GLU A 556 -33.52 25.70 -21.80
CA GLU A 556 -34.96 25.59 -22.04
C GLU A 556 -35.53 24.27 -21.48
N LYS A 557 -36.85 24.20 -21.29
CA LYS A 557 -37.50 22.98 -20.77
C LYS A 557 -37.34 21.84 -21.77
N GLN A 558 -36.78 20.71 -21.32
CA GLN A 558 -36.58 19.49 -22.10
C GLN A 558 -37.25 18.28 -21.44
N PRO A 559 -37.51 17.18 -22.18
CA PRO A 559 -38.06 15.95 -21.61
C PRO A 559 -37.16 15.30 -20.55
N TYR A 560 -35.84 15.44 -20.68
CA TYR A 560 -34.82 15.00 -19.75
C TYR A 560 -33.55 15.83 -19.96
N TYR A 561 -32.64 15.80 -18.99
CA TYR A 561 -31.37 16.54 -19.03
C TYR A 561 -30.18 15.61 -18.81
N GLU A 562 -29.01 16.01 -19.31
CA GLU A 562 -27.75 15.30 -19.02
C GLU A 562 -27.43 15.38 -17.51
N THR A 563 -26.86 14.31 -16.95
CA THR A 563 -26.35 14.28 -15.57
C THR A 563 -24.91 14.80 -15.50
N SER A 564 -24.52 15.31 -14.32
CA SER A 564 -23.12 15.62 -14.01
C SER A 564 -22.28 14.35 -13.87
N SER A 565 -20.95 14.46 -13.92
CA SER A 565 -20.04 13.32 -13.71
C SER A 565 -20.26 12.65 -12.34
N ALA A 566 -20.44 13.45 -11.29
CA ALA A 566 -20.70 12.97 -9.94
C ALA A 566 -22.03 12.22 -9.83
N GLN A 567 -23.09 12.73 -10.46
CA GLN A 567 -24.40 12.07 -10.50
C GLN A 567 -24.34 10.73 -11.25
N LYS A 568 -23.62 10.64 -12.37
CA LYS A 568 -23.41 9.38 -13.10
C LYS A 568 -22.77 8.32 -12.21
N ARG A 569 -21.71 8.69 -11.48
CA ARG A 569 -21.03 7.80 -10.53
C ARG A 569 -21.99 7.35 -9.42
N MET A 570 -22.70 8.28 -8.78
CA MET A 570 -23.64 7.98 -7.70
C MET A 570 -24.77 7.05 -8.15
N TYR A 571 -25.34 7.29 -9.34
CA TYR A 571 -26.36 6.42 -9.91
C TYR A 571 -25.82 5.00 -10.16
N ALA A 572 -24.65 4.88 -10.79
CA ALA A 572 -24.02 3.58 -11.04
C ALA A 572 -23.75 2.81 -9.75
N VAL A 573 -23.21 3.47 -8.73
CA VAL A 573 -22.94 2.84 -7.43
C VAL A 573 -24.24 2.43 -6.74
N SER A 574 -25.28 3.27 -6.75
CA SER A 574 -26.59 2.93 -6.19
C SER A 574 -27.21 1.70 -6.87
N GLN A 575 -27.09 1.57 -8.20
CA GLN A 575 -27.58 0.37 -8.92
C GLN A 575 -26.78 -0.91 -8.60
N LEU A 576 -25.48 -0.78 -8.27
CA LEU A 576 -24.62 -1.92 -7.93
C LEU A 576 -24.83 -2.43 -6.50
N ILE A 577 -25.07 -1.52 -5.54
CA ILE A 577 -25.27 -1.86 -4.13
C ILE A 577 -26.73 -2.20 -3.83
N GLY A 578 -27.68 -1.67 -4.60
CA GLY A 578 -29.12 -1.85 -4.34
C GLY A 578 -29.58 -1.05 -3.12
N ASP A 579 -30.35 -1.69 -2.24
CA ASP A 579 -31.00 -1.10 -1.06
C ASP A 579 -30.03 -0.72 0.09
N ALA A 580 -28.91 -0.05 -0.21
CA ALA A 580 -27.95 0.42 0.78
C ALA A 580 -28.16 1.86 1.21
N LEU A 581 -27.86 2.12 2.49
CA LEU A 581 -27.95 3.44 3.13
C LEU A 581 -26.65 4.26 3.01
N SER A 582 -25.62 3.74 2.35
CA SER A 582 -24.27 4.33 2.33
C SER A 582 -24.20 5.72 1.71
N TYR A 583 -25.25 6.15 1.00
CA TYR A 583 -25.39 7.48 0.39
C TYR A 583 -26.65 8.22 0.84
N ASN A 584 -27.26 7.80 1.96
CA ASN A 584 -28.24 8.61 2.66
C ASN A 584 -27.52 9.71 3.45
N LEU A 585 -28.03 10.93 3.37
CA LEU A 585 -27.64 12.07 4.19
C LEU A 585 -28.72 12.29 5.23
N ALA A 586 -28.68 11.49 6.29
CA ALA A 586 -29.65 11.56 7.39
C ALA A 586 -29.14 12.46 8.52
N SER A 587 -29.93 13.45 8.90
CA SER A 587 -29.69 14.32 10.06
C SER A 587 -30.91 14.34 10.99
N VAL A 588 -30.65 14.52 12.29
CA VAL A 588 -31.68 14.60 13.33
C VAL A 588 -31.52 15.90 14.10
N TYR A 589 -32.59 16.68 14.19
CA TYR A 589 -32.63 17.94 14.93
C TYR A 589 -33.61 17.83 16.10
N LEU A 590 -33.18 18.26 17.29
CA LEU A 590 -34.07 18.45 18.43
C LEU A 590 -34.78 19.80 18.30
N ILE A 591 -36.10 19.79 18.42
CA ILE A 591 -36.94 20.99 18.41
C ILE A 591 -37.68 21.07 19.75
N GLU A 592 -37.47 22.18 20.44
CA GLU A 592 -38.12 22.48 21.72
C GLU A 592 -39.16 23.60 21.52
N GLY A 593 -40.38 23.38 22.03
CA GLY A 593 -41.54 24.25 21.84
C GLY A 593 -42.64 23.63 20.99
N LYS A 594 -43.74 24.37 20.79
CA LYS A 594 -44.91 23.88 20.06
C LYS A 594 -44.65 23.84 18.55
N LEU A 595 -44.95 22.70 17.91
CA LEU A 595 -44.93 22.60 16.44
C LEU A 595 -46.19 23.17 15.80
N ASP A 596 -46.01 24.06 14.84
CA ASP A 596 -47.06 24.48 13.89
C ASP A 596 -47.01 23.55 12.68
N ARG A 597 -47.74 22.41 12.76
CA ARG A 597 -47.68 21.35 11.74
C ARG A 597 -48.03 21.85 10.32
N PRO A 598 -49.14 22.57 10.10
CA PRO A 598 -49.47 23.10 8.77
C PRO A 598 -48.38 24.00 8.20
N LYS A 599 -47.79 24.84 9.05
CA LYS A 599 -46.72 25.75 8.63
C LYS A 599 -45.43 25.02 8.27
N LEU A 600 -45.10 23.93 8.97
CA LEU A 600 -43.96 23.07 8.65
C LEU A 600 -44.16 22.37 7.30
N GLU A 601 -45.36 21.84 7.05
CA GLU A 601 -45.71 21.23 5.76
C GLU A 601 -45.59 22.25 4.61
N GLU A 602 -46.18 23.45 4.79
CA GLU A 602 -46.10 24.53 3.79
C GLU A 602 -44.65 24.97 3.52
N THR A 603 -43.84 25.04 4.57
CA THR A 603 -42.41 25.42 4.47
C THR A 603 -41.63 24.41 3.62
N PHE A 604 -41.77 23.11 3.90
CA PHE A 604 -41.10 22.08 3.10
C PHE A 604 -41.65 21.96 1.68
N ASN A 605 -42.96 22.11 1.48
CA ASN A 605 -43.55 22.15 0.14
C ASN A 605 -42.98 23.33 -0.67
N THR A 606 -42.79 24.50 -0.05
CA THR A 606 -42.17 25.66 -0.69
C THR A 606 -40.71 25.38 -1.07
N LEU A 607 -39.93 24.74 -0.19
CA LEU A 607 -38.55 24.34 -0.46
C LEU A 607 -38.45 23.35 -1.63
N VAL A 608 -39.32 22.33 -1.65
CA VAL A 608 -39.38 21.32 -2.72
C VAL A 608 -39.76 21.95 -4.06
N MET A 609 -40.67 22.92 -4.08
CA MET A 609 -41.02 23.63 -5.31
C MET A 609 -39.89 24.54 -5.78
N ARG A 610 -39.22 25.23 -4.86
CA ARG A 610 -38.12 26.16 -5.15
C ARG A 610 -36.89 25.46 -5.72
N HIS A 611 -36.54 24.28 -5.20
CA HIS A 611 -35.33 23.55 -5.60
C HIS A 611 -35.67 22.34 -6.47
N GLU A 612 -35.39 22.43 -7.77
CA GLU A 612 -35.64 21.34 -8.72
C GLU A 612 -34.96 20.02 -8.33
N SER A 613 -33.82 20.07 -7.62
CA SER A 613 -33.12 18.88 -7.10
C SER A 613 -34.03 17.98 -6.24
N PHE A 614 -34.95 18.56 -5.45
CA PHE A 614 -35.89 17.77 -4.63
C PHE A 614 -37.01 17.11 -5.45
N ARG A 615 -37.22 17.58 -6.68
CA ARG A 615 -38.17 17.00 -7.65
C ARG A 615 -37.46 16.19 -8.74
N THR A 616 -36.14 16.00 -8.61
CA THR A 616 -35.34 15.31 -9.60
C THR A 616 -35.31 13.80 -9.36
N TYR A 617 -35.46 13.02 -10.42
CA TYR A 617 -35.28 11.57 -10.44
C TYR A 617 -34.47 11.15 -11.68
N PHE A 618 -33.97 9.92 -11.69
CA PHE A 618 -32.97 9.46 -12.63
C PHE A 618 -33.42 8.22 -13.41
N GLY A 619 -32.99 8.12 -14.66
CA GLY A 619 -33.26 6.96 -15.49
C GLY A 619 -32.25 6.81 -16.62
N LEU A 620 -32.53 5.90 -17.55
CA LEU A 620 -31.66 5.61 -18.69
C LEU A 620 -32.35 5.96 -20.00
N VAL A 621 -31.64 6.70 -20.86
CA VAL A 621 -32.00 6.92 -22.27
C VAL A 621 -30.78 6.55 -23.11
N ASP A 622 -30.96 5.61 -24.04
CA ASP A 622 -29.87 5.07 -24.88
C ASP A 622 -28.62 4.62 -24.10
N GLY A 623 -28.85 4.05 -22.91
CA GLY A 623 -27.78 3.58 -22.02
C GLY A 623 -27.03 4.69 -21.25
N GLN A 624 -27.44 5.96 -21.38
CA GLN A 624 -26.90 7.08 -20.63
C GLN A 624 -27.81 7.45 -19.45
N VAL A 625 -27.22 7.76 -18.31
CA VAL A 625 -27.96 8.24 -17.13
C VAL A 625 -28.41 9.68 -17.39
N VAL A 626 -29.71 9.89 -17.30
CA VAL A 626 -30.35 11.21 -17.45
C VAL A 626 -31.12 11.57 -16.19
N GLN A 627 -31.35 12.86 -16.00
CA GLN A 627 -32.18 13.38 -14.92
C GLN A 627 -33.49 13.97 -15.46
N TYR A 628 -34.57 13.69 -14.75
CA TYR A 628 -35.93 14.16 -15.03
C TYR A 628 -36.38 15.05 -13.88
N ILE A 629 -37.19 16.07 -14.19
CA ILE A 629 -37.73 16.99 -13.20
C ILE A 629 -39.25 16.80 -13.16
N ALA A 630 -39.78 16.33 -12.04
CA ALA A 630 -41.22 16.22 -11.86
C ALA A 630 -41.84 17.61 -11.66
N ASP A 631 -42.97 17.91 -12.30
CA ASP A 631 -43.68 19.18 -12.09
C ASP A 631 -44.26 19.25 -10.67
N GLU A 632 -44.72 18.12 -10.12
CA GLU A 632 -45.22 17.96 -8.75
C GLU A 632 -44.71 16.66 -8.13
N VAL A 633 -44.63 16.61 -6.79
CA VAL A 633 -44.23 15.43 -6.01
C VAL A 633 -45.10 15.26 -4.76
N PRO A 634 -45.24 14.04 -4.22
CA PRO A 634 -45.86 13.83 -2.91
C PRO A 634 -45.19 14.66 -1.81
N SER A 635 -45.94 14.97 -0.75
CA SER A 635 -45.39 15.63 0.45
C SER A 635 -44.21 14.82 1.00
N VAL A 636 -43.12 15.52 1.31
CA VAL A 636 -41.95 14.93 1.97
C VAL A 636 -42.12 14.82 3.48
N VAL A 637 -43.15 15.45 4.06
CA VAL A 637 -43.33 15.60 5.51
C VAL A 637 -44.28 14.55 6.06
N GLU A 638 -43.83 13.86 7.12
CA GLU A 638 -44.63 12.95 7.95
C GLU A 638 -44.57 13.37 9.43
N PHE A 639 -45.64 13.13 10.18
CA PHE A 639 -45.70 13.34 11.63
C PHE A 639 -45.96 12.03 12.37
N ALA A 640 -45.22 11.81 13.44
CA ALA A 640 -45.43 10.70 14.37
C ALA A 640 -45.49 11.20 15.81
N ASN A 641 -46.28 10.54 16.65
CA ASN A 641 -46.25 10.72 18.10
C ASN A 641 -45.82 9.37 18.69
N VAL A 642 -44.76 9.37 19.50
CA VAL A 642 -44.19 8.15 20.09
C VAL A 642 -43.82 8.39 21.54
N ASP A 643 -43.69 7.32 22.32
CA ASP A 643 -43.13 7.44 23.67
C ASP A 643 -41.63 7.76 23.61
N GLU A 644 -41.09 8.46 24.61
CA GLU A 644 -39.68 8.88 24.63
C GLU A 644 -38.68 7.71 24.49
N LYS A 645 -39.08 6.52 24.93
CA LYS A 645 -38.28 5.29 24.82
C LYS A 645 -38.20 4.74 23.39
N GLU A 646 -39.15 5.10 22.52
CA GLU A 646 -39.28 4.57 21.16
C GLU A 646 -38.65 5.50 20.10
N VAL A 647 -38.24 6.71 20.49
CA VAL A 647 -37.68 7.73 19.59
C VAL A 647 -36.53 7.18 18.74
N PHE A 648 -35.59 6.46 19.35
CA PHE A 648 -34.42 5.96 18.63
C PHE A 648 -34.81 4.91 17.59
N GLU A 649 -35.76 4.03 17.91
CA GLU A 649 -36.26 3.04 16.96
C GLU A 649 -37.02 3.72 15.80
N GLU A 650 -37.78 4.77 16.09
CA GLU A 650 -38.53 5.53 15.09
C GLU A 650 -37.61 6.35 14.17
N ILE A 651 -36.54 6.93 14.70
CA ILE A 651 -35.48 7.58 13.90
C ILE A 651 -34.89 6.56 12.92
N ASN A 652 -34.48 5.38 13.41
CA ASN A 652 -33.89 4.34 12.55
C ASN A 652 -34.86 3.83 11.49
N ARG A 653 -36.16 3.68 11.80
CA ARG A 653 -37.18 3.33 10.80
C ARG A 653 -37.38 4.38 9.72
N SER A 654 -37.06 5.64 10.02
CA SER A 654 -37.24 6.76 9.09
C SER A 654 -36.16 6.78 8.01
N ILE A 655 -34.97 6.24 8.32
CA ILE A 655 -33.82 6.18 7.40
C ILE A 655 -33.92 4.88 6.59
N LYS A 656 -34.21 5.03 5.30
CA LYS A 656 -34.41 3.88 4.39
C LYS A 656 -33.86 4.18 2.98
N PRO A 657 -33.58 3.15 2.16
CA PRO A 657 -33.04 3.36 0.82
C PRO A 657 -33.96 4.20 -0.06
N PHE A 658 -33.39 4.90 -1.05
CA PHE A 658 -34.13 5.68 -2.03
C PHE A 658 -34.17 4.97 -3.38
N ASP A 659 -35.36 4.94 -3.99
CA ASP A 659 -35.52 4.52 -5.39
C ASP A 659 -35.22 5.72 -6.29
N LEU A 660 -34.03 5.74 -6.90
CA LEU A 660 -33.58 6.86 -7.74
C LEU A 660 -34.47 7.12 -8.96
N SER A 661 -35.36 6.18 -9.32
CA SER A 661 -36.32 6.36 -10.42
C SER A 661 -37.57 7.13 -10.03
N LYS A 662 -37.72 7.54 -8.77
CA LYS A 662 -38.91 8.24 -8.26
C LYS A 662 -38.53 9.47 -7.44
N ALA A 663 -39.17 10.59 -7.73
CA ALA A 663 -39.11 11.78 -6.88
C ALA A 663 -40.23 11.73 -5.82
N PRO A 664 -40.02 12.34 -4.63
CA PRO A 664 -38.85 13.09 -4.20
C PRO A 664 -37.77 12.19 -3.57
N LEU A 665 -36.49 12.57 -3.74
CA LEU A 665 -35.34 11.90 -3.11
C LEU A 665 -34.99 12.50 -1.73
N MET A 666 -36.03 12.91 -1.01
CA MET A 666 -35.98 13.53 0.32
C MET A 666 -37.19 13.06 1.15
N ARG A 667 -37.00 12.88 2.45
CA ARG A 667 -38.02 12.55 3.45
C ARG A 667 -37.76 13.36 4.70
N VAL A 668 -38.84 13.83 5.33
CA VAL A 668 -38.82 14.60 6.56
C VAL A 668 -39.82 13.99 7.52
N LYS A 669 -39.38 13.67 8.74
CA LYS A 669 -40.28 13.16 9.77
C LYS A 669 -40.15 13.93 11.06
N PHE A 670 -41.26 14.45 11.54
CA PHE A 670 -41.38 15.08 12.85
C PHE A 670 -41.93 14.07 13.87
N ILE A 671 -41.08 13.65 14.78
CA ILE A 671 -41.39 12.69 15.85
C ILE A 671 -41.61 13.47 17.15
N SER A 672 -42.84 13.47 17.66
CA SER A 672 -43.21 14.18 18.89
C SER A 672 -43.20 13.23 20.08
N VAL A 673 -42.53 13.60 21.17
CA VAL A 673 -42.58 12.88 22.46
C VAL A 673 -43.44 13.58 23.50
N SER A 674 -43.65 14.89 23.33
CA SER A 674 -44.58 15.71 24.11
C SER A 674 -45.05 16.89 23.26
N ASP A 675 -45.86 17.78 23.83
CA ASP A 675 -46.31 19.01 23.17
C ASP A 675 -45.20 20.05 22.94
N VAL A 676 -44.02 19.83 23.52
CA VAL A 676 -42.90 20.80 23.51
C VAL A 676 -41.55 20.17 23.19
N LYS A 677 -41.49 18.87 22.88
CA LYS A 677 -40.24 18.18 22.57
C LYS A 677 -40.44 17.27 21.37
N HIS A 678 -39.68 17.54 20.32
CA HIS A 678 -39.83 16.91 19.02
C HIS A 678 -38.47 16.65 18.37
N TYR A 679 -38.39 15.64 17.52
CA TYR A 679 -37.22 15.33 16.71
C TYR A 679 -37.60 15.44 15.24
N ALA A 680 -36.86 16.24 14.46
CA ALA A 680 -36.99 16.31 13.02
C ALA A 680 -35.89 15.47 12.36
N VAL A 681 -36.28 14.38 11.71
CA VAL A 681 -35.39 13.55 10.89
C VAL A 681 -35.49 14.05 9.46
N ILE A 682 -34.38 14.49 8.88
CA ILE A 682 -34.29 14.86 7.47
C ILE A 682 -33.35 13.86 6.80
N ASP A 683 -33.87 13.09 5.85
CA ASP A 683 -33.11 12.09 5.11
C ASP A 683 -33.22 12.39 3.61
N MET A 684 -32.09 12.46 2.92
CA MET A 684 -32.04 12.74 1.48
C MET A 684 -30.92 11.95 0.81
N HIS A 685 -31.05 11.68 -0.49
CA HIS A 685 -30.01 10.95 -1.21
C HIS A 685 -28.86 11.90 -1.63
N HIS A 686 -27.61 11.49 -1.43
CA HIS A 686 -26.41 12.30 -1.74
C HIS A 686 -26.26 12.67 -3.24
N ILE A 687 -27.05 12.06 -4.13
CA ILE A 687 -27.07 12.40 -5.57
C ILE A 687 -27.73 13.77 -5.87
N ILE A 688 -28.56 14.27 -4.95
CA ILE A 688 -29.28 15.55 -5.10
C ILE A 688 -28.82 16.64 -4.11
N SER A 689 -27.91 16.30 -3.20
CA SER A 689 -27.51 17.17 -2.09
C SER A 689 -26.13 16.80 -1.55
N ASP A 690 -25.47 17.78 -0.94
CA ASP A 690 -24.20 17.66 -0.24
C ASP A 690 -24.22 18.50 1.05
N GLN A 691 -23.07 18.60 1.73
CA GLN A 691 -22.99 19.33 3.00
C GLN A 691 -23.39 20.81 2.85
N SER A 692 -22.92 21.50 1.80
CA SER A 692 -23.25 22.91 1.57
C SER A 692 -24.72 23.10 1.22
N SER A 693 -25.32 22.13 0.53
CA SER A 693 -26.75 22.13 0.23
C SER A 693 -27.62 22.03 1.49
N ILE A 694 -27.15 21.31 2.52
CA ILE A 694 -27.85 21.22 3.83
C ILE A 694 -27.85 22.57 4.54
N ASP A 695 -26.74 23.32 4.51
CA ASP A 695 -26.68 24.65 5.12
C ASP A 695 -27.66 25.62 4.46
N ILE A 696 -27.73 25.61 3.11
CA ILE A 696 -28.70 26.40 2.33
C ILE A 696 -30.13 25.99 2.69
N LEU A 697 -30.41 24.68 2.78
CA LEU A 697 -31.73 24.17 3.15
C LEU A 697 -32.18 24.70 4.50
N LEU A 698 -31.32 24.66 5.53
CA LEU A 698 -31.65 25.12 6.88
C LEU A 698 -31.83 26.64 6.96
N GLN A 699 -31.00 27.39 6.24
CA GLN A 699 -31.11 28.85 6.14
C GLN A 699 -32.44 29.24 5.49
N GLU A 700 -32.76 28.67 4.32
CA GLU A 700 -33.99 28.97 3.60
C GLU A 700 -35.23 28.45 4.33
N PHE A 701 -35.16 27.29 4.98
CA PHE A 701 -36.21 26.80 5.88
C PHE A 701 -36.57 27.85 6.93
N THR A 702 -35.56 28.42 7.60
CA THR A 702 -35.76 29.43 8.65
C THR A 702 -36.42 30.69 8.09
N MET A 703 -35.97 31.16 6.92
CA MET A 703 -36.53 32.35 6.26
C MET A 703 -37.99 32.13 5.85
N ILE A 704 -38.29 31.00 5.19
CA ILE A 704 -39.65 30.66 4.76
C ILE A 704 -40.56 30.50 5.99
N TYR A 705 -40.09 29.79 7.02
CA TYR A 705 -40.86 29.61 8.25
C TYR A 705 -41.13 30.94 8.98
N LYS A 706 -40.29 31.97 8.81
CA LYS A 706 -40.55 33.33 9.32
C LYS A 706 -41.43 34.18 8.41
N GLY A 707 -41.75 33.71 7.20
CA GLY A 707 -42.49 34.46 6.19
C GLY A 707 -41.64 35.49 5.43
N GLU A 708 -40.32 35.31 5.41
CA GLU A 708 -39.38 36.18 4.70
C GLU A 708 -39.32 35.85 3.20
N LYS A 709 -38.96 36.85 2.38
CA LYS A 709 -38.78 36.65 0.93
C LYS A 709 -37.37 36.14 0.63
N LEU A 710 -37.29 35.08 -0.15
CA LEU A 710 -36.02 34.52 -0.64
C LEU A 710 -35.53 35.22 -1.91
N PRO A 711 -34.20 35.30 -2.12
CA PRO A 711 -33.63 35.77 -3.38
C PRO A 711 -34.01 34.83 -4.54
N LYS A 712 -33.93 35.32 -5.78
CA LYS A 712 -34.22 34.51 -6.96
C LYS A 712 -33.09 33.50 -7.20
N ASN A 713 -33.44 32.25 -7.54
CA ASN A 713 -32.48 31.27 -8.03
C ASN A 713 -32.13 31.62 -9.49
N GLU A 714 -30.89 32.02 -9.74
CA GLU A 714 -30.44 32.42 -11.08
C GLU A 714 -29.99 31.22 -11.93
N VAL A 715 -29.46 30.18 -11.29
CA VAL A 715 -28.90 28.99 -11.94
C VAL A 715 -29.46 27.73 -11.29
N ARG A 716 -29.74 26.69 -12.09
CA ARG A 716 -30.24 25.39 -11.62
C ARG A 716 -29.17 24.32 -11.83
N TYR A 717 -29.28 23.20 -11.11
CA TYR A 717 -28.28 22.13 -11.20
C TYR A 717 -28.21 21.51 -12.61
N ILE A 718 -29.32 21.44 -13.34
CA ILE A 718 -29.34 21.00 -14.74
C ILE A 718 -28.50 21.90 -15.66
N ASP A 719 -28.49 23.22 -15.40
CA ASP A 719 -27.73 24.18 -16.18
C ASP A 719 -26.23 23.97 -15.93
N PHE A 720 -25.85 23.74 -14.66
CA PHE A 720 -24.49 23.36 -14.26
C PHE A 720 -24.03 22.04 -14.90
N ALA A 721 -24.86 20.99 -14.87
CA ALA A 721 -24.51 19.69 -15.41
C ALA A 721 -24.22 19.75 -16.92
N ALA A 722 -25.05 20.48 -17.68
CA ALA A 722 -24.82 20.68 -19.11
C ALA A 722 -23.56 21.49 -19.39
N TRP A 723 -23.31 22.56 -18.62
CA TRP A 723 -22.08 23.34 -18.72
C TRP A 723 -20.83 22.49 -18.44
N GLN A 724 -20.83 21.67 -17.38
CA GLN A 724 -19.72 20.76 -17.05
C GLN A 724 -19.45 19.78 -18.20
N ASN A 725 -20.49 19.17 -18.77
CA ASN A 725 -20.32 18.26 -19.90
C ASN A 725 -19.81 18.98 -21.15
N GLN A 726 -20.19 20.24 -21.37
CA GLN A 726 -19.67 21.05 -22.47
C GLN A 726 -18.17 21.35 -22.29
N LEU A 727 -17.71 21.65 -21.07
CA LEU A 727 -16.28 21.83 -20.78
C LEU A 727 -15.47 20.57 -21.11
N PHE A 728 -15.99 19.39 -20.77
CA PHE A 728 -15.34 18.12 -21.11
C PHE A 728 -15.28 17.90 -22.63
N LYS A 729 -16.36 18.21 -23.36
CA LYS A 729 -16.41 18.09 -24.83
C LYS A 729 -15.44 19.05 -25.53
N LYS A 730 -15.12 20.20 -24.92
CA LYS A 730 -14.20 21.22 -25.47
C LYS A 730 -12.72 20.96 -25.14
N GLY A 731 -12.38 19.88 -24.44
CA GLY A 731 -10.99 19.56 -24.08
C GLY A 731 -10.37 20.45 -22.99
N LEU A 732 -11.17 21.35 -22.39
CA LEU A 732 -10.68 22.30 -21.37
C LEU A 732 -10.17 21.62 -20.09
N ILE A 733 -10.52 20.34 -19.87
CA ILE A 733 -10.04 19.54 -18.75
C ILE A 733 -8.82 18.66 -19.08
N GLU A 734 -8.40 18.58 -20.34
CA GLU A 734 -7.29 17.69 -20.77
C GLU A 734 -6.01 17.97 -19.99
N LYS A 735 -5.68 19.25 -19.76
CA LYS A 735 -4.54 19.64 -18.93
C LYS A 735 -4.62 19.13 -17.48
N GLN A 736 -5.82 19.07 -16.90
CA GLN A 736 -6.03 18.54 -15.55
C GLN A 736 -5.94 17.01 -15.52
N ILE A 737 -6.45 16.34 -16.56
CA ILE A 737 -6.32 14.89 -16.72
C ILE A 737 -4.85 14.52 -16.88
N ASP A 738 -4.11 15.21 -17.75
CA ASP A 738 -2.69 14.96 -17.99
C ASP A 738 -1.86 15.14 -16.72
N TYR A 739 -2.17 16.15 -15.90
CA TYR A 739 -1.57 16.33 -14.59
C TYR A 739 -1.76 15.07 -13.71
N TRP A 740 -3.00 14.60 -13.54
CA TRP A 740 -3.27 13.42 -12.70
C TRP A 740 -2.70 12.13 -13.26
N MET A 741 -2.74 11.95 -14.59
CA MET A 741 -2.14 10.79 -15.27
C MET A 741 -0.63 10.75 -15.07
N LYS A 742 0.03 11.91 -15.06
CA LYS A 742 1.46 12.03 -14.79
C LYS A 742 1.77 11.81 -13.30
N GLU A 743 1.04 12.47 -12.40
CA GLU A 743 1.27 12.40 -10.95
C GLU A 743 1.02 10.99 -10.41
N LEU A 744 0.04 10.27 -10.96
CA LEU A 744 -0.30 8.89 -10.59
C LEU A 744 0.33 7.85 -11.51
N SER A 745 1.37 8.21 -12.27
CA SER A 745 2.10 7.26 -13.10
C SER A 745 3.06 6.43 -12.27
N GLY A 746 3.18 5.13 -12.58
CA GLY A 746 4.09 4.22 -11.88
C GLY A 746 3.41 3.42 -10.76
N GLU A 747 4.18 3.07 -9.74
CA GLU A 747 3.69 2.29 -8.60
C GLU A 747 2.97 3.22 -7.61
N ILE A 748 1.71 2.94 -7.35
CA ILE A 748 0.88 3.73 -6.42
C ILE A 748 1.09 3.16 -5.01
N PRO A 749 1.63 3.94 -4.05
CA PRO A 749 1.89 3.45 -2.70
C PRO A 749 0.58 3.06 -2.00
N VAL A 750 0.52 1.83 -1.50
CA VAL A 750 -0.56 1.37 -0.64
C VAL A 750 -0.15 1.62 0.80
N LEU A 751 -0.96 2.38 1.53
CA LEU A 751 -0.68 2.72 2.93
C LEU A 751 -0.68 1.44 3.80
N ASP A 752 0.46 1.11 4.39
CA ASP A 752 0.68 -0.03 5.27
C ASP A 752 0.54 0.42 6.73
N MET A 753 -0.71 0.56 7.17
CA MET A 753 -1.03 0.90 8.56
C MET A 753 -1.02 -0.35 9.42
N TYR A 754 -0.45 -0.24 10.63
CA TYR A 754 -0.67 -1.23 11.68
C TYR A 754 -2.14 -1.17 12.10
N THR A 755 -2.95 -2.05 11.55
CA THR A 755 -4.32 -2.27 11.99
C THR A 755 -4.36 -3.39 13.02
N ASP A 756 -5.18 -3.23 14.06
CA ASP A 756 -5.34 -4.24 15.11
C ASP A 756 -5.83 -5.60 14.56
N PHE A 757 -6.46 -5.57 13.38
CA PHE A 757 -7.00 -6.74 12.67
C PHE A 757 -6.67 -6.68 11.17
N GLN A 758 -6.62 -7.84 10.51
CA GLN A 758 -6.51 -7.87 9.05
C GLN A 758 -7.70 -7.16 8.38
N ALA A 759 -7.43 -6.40 7.33
CA ALA A 759 -8.47 -5.75 6.54
C ALA A 759 -9.48 -6.81 6.03
N PRO A 760 -10.80 -6.61 6.21
CA PRO A 760 -11.81 -7.57 5.78
C PRO A 760 -11.75 -7.78 4.26
N GLN A 761 -12.09 -8.99 3.79
CA GLN A 761 -12.23 -9.30 2.37
C GLN A 761 -13.52 -8.69 1.81
N GLY A 762 -13.51 -7.36 1.62
CA GLY A 762 -14.63 -6.58 1.12
C GLY A 762 -14.80 -5.25 1.85
N ILE A 763 -15.55 -4.33 1.25
CA ILE A 763 -15.92 -3.06 1.90
C ILE A 763 -16.92 -3.37 3.01
N THR A 764 -16.57 -3.01 4.24
CA THR A 764 -17.49 -3.02 5.36
C THR A 764 -17.96 -1.58 5.60
N HIS A 765 -19.26 -1.41 5.85
CA HIS A 765 -19.82 -0.12 6.28
C HIS A 765 -19.86 -0.01 7.82
N LYS A 766 -19.19 -0.94 8.52
CA LYS A 766 -19.04 -0.90 9.98
C LYS A 766 -17.91 0.07 10.32
N GLY A 767 -18.27 1.25 10.81
CA GLY A 767 -17.34 2.25 11.29
C GLY A 767 -17.68 2.69 12.70
N LYS A 768 -16.69 3.23 13.41
CA LYS A 768 -16.86 3.92 14.69
C LYS A 768 -16.27 5.32 14.56
N ILE A 769 -16.95 6.30 15.13
CA ILE A 769 -16.42 7.67 15.22
C ILE A 769 -15.79 7.82 16.60
N LEU A 770 -14.52 8.25 16.62
CA LEU A 770 -13.84 8.68 17.84
C LEU A 770 -13.74 10.20 17.78
N HIS A 771 -14.19 10.86 18.85
CA HIS A 771 -14.09 12.31 18.97
C HIS A 771 -12.89 12.67 19.82
N PHE A 772 -12.06 13.59 19.32
CA PHE A 772 -11.09 14.32 20.12
C PHE A 772 -11.42 15.80 20.03
N SER A 773 -11.17 16.55 21.10
CA SER A 773 -11.36 18.00 21.10
C SER A 773 -10.05 18.70 21.37
N VAL A 774 -9.83 19.79 20.65
CA VAL A 774 -8.74 20.74 20.92
C VAL A 774 -9.36 21.89 21.69
N ASP A 775 -8.84 22.17 22.89
CA ASP A 775 -9.31 23.31 23.68
C ASP A 775 -9.02 24.65 22.99
N LYS A 776 -9.65 25.71 23.49
CA LYS A 776 -9.54 27.06 22.93
C LYS A 776 -8.09 27.55 22.87
N ASP A 777 -7.31 27.30 23.91
CA ASP A 777 -5.92 27.80 24.00
C ASP A 777 -5.03 27.12 22.97
N ASN A 778 -5.17 25.80 22.80
CA ASN A 778 -4.45 25.04 21.79
C ASN A 778 -4.91 25.37 20.37
N SER A 779 -6.21 25.60 20.16
CA SER A 779 -6.75 26.06 18.86
C SER A 779 -6.16 27.43 18.45
N LEU A 780 -6.09 28.38 19.39
CA LEU A 780 -5.45 29.68 19.16
C LEU A 780 -3.97 29.53 18.81
N LYS A 781 -3.22 28.67 19.50
CA LYS A 781 -1.81 28.38 19.20
C LYS A 781 -1.63 27.75 17.82
N ILE A 782 -2.49 26.82 17.42
CA ILE A 782 -2.45 26.20 16.08
C ILE A 782 -2.66 27.27 15.00
N ASN A 783 -3.66 28.14 15.17
CA ASN A 783 -3.92 29.22 14.21
C ASN A 783 -2.78 30.23 14.15
N GLN A 784 -2.20 30.60 15.30
CA GLN A 784 -1.05 31.48 15.35
C GLN A 784 0.18 30.86 14.65
N PHE A 785 0.45 29.58 14.89
CA PHE A 785 1.58 28.88 14.27
C PHE A 785 1.41 28.74 12.75
N ALA A 786 0.20 28.43 12.28
CA ALA A 786 -0.11 28.41 10.85
C ALA A 786 0.12 29.78 10.20
N LYS A 787 -0.31 30.85 10.89
CA LYS A 787 -0.09 32.24 10.48
C LYS A 787 1.39 32.63 10.42
N GLU A 788 2.19 32.28 11.43
CA GLU A 788 3.64 32.53 11.46
C GLU A 788 4.37 31.85 10.28
N LEU A 789 3.89 30.68 9.86
CA LEU A 789 4.43 29.93 8.72
C LEU A 789 3.79 30.30 7.36
N ARG A 790 2.82 31.22 7.34
CA ARG A 790 2.04 31.60 6.14
C ARG A 790 1.39 30.41 5.43
N ILE A 791 0.85 29.49 6.22
CA ILE A 791 0.10 28.32 5.74
C ILE A 791 -1.29 28.31 6.37
N THR A 792 -2.22 27.55 5.79
CA THR A 792 -3.55 27.40 6.40
C THR A 792 -3.56 26.33 7.49
N PRO A 793 -4.47 26.39 8.47
CA PRO A 793 -4.65 25.33 9.45
C PRO A 793 -4.87 23.96 8.79
N TYR A 794 -5.57 23.91 7.64
CA TYR A 794 -5.73 22.68 6.86
C TYR A 794 -4.38 22.11 6.40
N MET A 795 -3.47 22.93 5.84
CA MET A 795 -2.14 22.48 5.42
C MET A 795 -1.34 21.93 6.61
N LEU A 796 -1.39 22.64 7.74
CA LEU A 796 -0.73 22.23 8.98
C LEU A 796 -1.28 20.89 9.52
N MET A 797 -2.60 20.71 9.53
CA MET A 797 -3.23 19.46 9.95
C MET A 797 -2.95 18.32 8.97
N MET A 798 -2.98 18.57 7.66
CA MET A 798 -2.63 17.58 6.63
C MET A 798 -1.16 17.15 6.76
N ALA A 799 -0.23 18.08 7.00
CA ALA A 799 1.16 17.78 7.27
C ALA A 799 1.32 16.96 8.55
N SER A 800 0.58 17.31 9.61
CA SER A 800 0.60 16.56 10.88
C SER A 800 0.06 15.13 10.71
N LEU A 801 -1.01 14.95 9.93
CA LEU A 801 -1.55 13.64 9.58
C LEU A 801 -0.54 12.82 8.76
N LYS A 802 0.09 13.42 7.75
CA LYS A 802 1.16 12.76 6.97
C LYS A 802 2.32 12.34 7.86
N LEU A 803 2.74 13.20 8.80
CA LEU A 803 3.78 12.87 9.76
C LEU A 803 3.37 11.72 10.68
N LEU A 804 2.13 11.71 11.15
CA LEU A 804 1.58 10.61 11.95
C LEU A 804 1.59 9.30 11.15
N LEU A 805 1.08 9.31 9.92
CA LEU A 805 1.06 8.14 9.05
C LEU A 805 2.46 7.64 8.72
N TYR A 806 3.42 8.54 8.48
CA TYR A 806 4.84 8.19 8.34
C TYR A 806 5.39 7.52 9.60
N LYS A 807 5.08 8.05 10.80
CA LYS A 807 5.52 7.46 12.07
C LYS A 807 4.95 6.07 12.30
N TYR A 808 3.70 5.83 11.87
CA TYR A 808 3.05 4.53 11.98
C TYR A 808 3.51 3.54 10.91
N SER A 809 3.64 3.93 9.64
CA SER A 809 3.91 3.00 8.54
C SER A 809 5.39 2.89 8.15
N GLY A 810 6.21 3.89 8.51
CA GLY A 810 7.55 4.06 7.97
C GLY A 810 7.60 4.50 6.49
N GLN A 811 6.44 4.67 5.83
CA GLN A 811 6.35 5.01 4.41
C GLN A 811 6.55 6.50 4.17
N LYS A 812 7.45 6.84 3.25
CA LYS A 812 7.80 8.22 2.89
C LYS A 812 6.94 8.81 1.78
N ASP A 813 6.22 7.96 1.05
CA ASP A 813 5.27 8.34 0.01
C ASP A 813 3.87 7.88 0.42
N LEU A 814 2.93 8.82 0.44
CA LEU A 814 1.63 8.66 1.08
C LEU A 814 0.54 9.31 0.22
N ILE A 815 -0.49 8.54 -0.11
CA ILE A 815 -1.69 9.03 -0.80
C ILE A 815 -2.83 9.17 0.22
N ILE A 816 -3.38 10.38 0.32
CA ILE A 816 -4.50 10.70 1.21
C ILE A 816 -5.60 11.33 0.38
N GLY A 817 -6.79 10.72 0.42
CA GLY A 817 -7.98 11.31 -0.19
C GLY A 817 -8.43 12.54 0.58
N THR A 818 -8.80 13.61 -0.12
CA THR A 818 -9.38 14.81 0.49
C THR A 818 -10.58 15.29 -0.31
N LEU A 819 -11.45 16.06 0.34
CA LEU A 819 -12.66 16.60 -0.25
C LEU A 819 -12.45 18.10 -0.47
N SER A 820 -12.81 18.58 -1.66
CA SER A 820 -12.83 20.00 -2.01
C SER A 820 -14.22 20.40 -2.48
N PRO A 821 -14.76 21.56 -2.07
CA PRO A 821 -16.00 22.07 -2.64
C PRO A 821 -15.80 22.39 -4.13
N GLU A 822 -16.57 21.78 -5.02
CA GLU A 822 -16.55 22.12 -6.46
C GLU A 822 -17.20 23.49 -6.75
N GLY A 823 -17.85 24.10 -5.76
CA GLY A 823 -18.60 25.36 -5.88
C GLY A 823 -17.76 26.59 -6.20
N THR A 824 -16.42 26.54 -6.10
CA THR A 824 -15.55 27.71 -6.33
C THR A 824 -15.53 28.18 -7.80
N ILE A 825 -16.03 27.37 -8.74
CA ILE A 825 -16.14 27.78 -10.15
C ILE A 825 -17.48 28.50 -10.42
N CYS A 826 -18.51 28.29 -9.59
CA CYS A 826 -19.91 28.61 -9.94
C CYS A 826 -20.57 29.73 -9.12
N HIS A 827 -19.88 30.34 -8.15
CA HIS A 827 -20.36 31.56 -7.48
C HIS A 827 -19.69 32.82 -8.01
#